data_AF-A0AAX6QWX9-F1
#
_entry.id   AF-A0AAX6QWX9-F1
#
_cell.length_a   1.000
_cell.length_b   1.000
_cell.length_c   1.000
_cell.angle_alpha   90.00
_cell.angle_beta   90.00
_cell.angle_gamma   90.00
#
_symmetry.space_group_name_H-M   'P 1'
#
loop_
_entity.id
_entity.type
_entity.pdbx_description
1 polymer ?
#
loop_
_entity_poly.entity_id
_entity_poly.type
_entity_poly.pdbx_seq_one_letter_code
_entity_poly.pdbx_strand_id
1 'polypeptide(L)'
;MAAPSLLHWRRVSSSTGPVPRARHGHRAVAIRELMIIFGGGNEGIADELHVYNTVTNQWFLPAVRGDIPPGCAAHGFVCDGTRILVFGGMVEYGRYSNELYELQASRWLWKKVKPHPPPSGLAPCPRLGHSFSLYGNKCYLFGGLANESEDSNNNVPRYLNDFYELELQHGSGVVGWSIPVTKGLVPSPRESHTAVIYCRKDSRSPRMYVFGGMCGARLDDLWQLDLETMSWSKPETKGIVPLPRSLHTASVIGNKMYVFGGWVPHKGENTETSPHDCEWRCTSSFSYLNLDTAEWTTLVSDSQEDKKNSRPRPRAGHCAVAIGTRLYFWSGRDGYKKALNSQVCCKDLWYLDTEKPPAPSQVQLIKATTSSFHVKWDEVPTVEGYLLQLNTDLPYQAAWADSSAAPNMPGGRAEPHRPSGNSVLPNSISDTVNSAKTEHTAMKGISVKNKPEFKATDLNPILHSPLASNASNHNSCVADMLRKNEGPHTSANVGVLSSCLDLRTVIPETCASSIVSSAQSLVTQQTIKTESSSTNGAVVKDETSLPALSAKAEVDETCALPATKMSRVEIHATAVPFSVWRISSISNAKKETPSNPGATVKAGERQWCDVGIFKNNTALVSQFYLLPKGKQSTSKVENADVPDYSLLKKQDLVPGTGYRFRVAAINGCGIGPFSKVSEFKTCIPGFPGAPSAVRISKNVEGIHLSWEPPTSPSGNILEYSAYLAIRTAQIQDNPSQLVFMRVYCGLKTSCIVTAGQLANAHIDFSSRPAIVFRISAKNEKGYGPATQVRWLQGNNKKAPVS
;
A
#
# COMPACT_ATOMS: atom_id res chain seq x y z
N MET A 1 27.91 0.66 -10.89
CA MET A 1 27.02 1.01 -9.77
C MET A 1 25.68 1.41 -10.36
N ALA A 2 24.55 0.99 -9.78
CA ALA A 2 23.27 1.64 -10.08
C ALA A 2 23.26 3.03 -9.43
N ALA A 3 22.56 4.00 -10.04
CA ALA A 3 22.30 5.27 -9.37
C ALA A 3 21.47 5.01 -8.10
N PRO A 4 21.63 5.79 -7.01
CA PRO A 4 20.74 5.71 -5.87
C PRO A 4 19.32 6.05 -6.35
N SER A 5 18.43 5.06 -6.30
CA SER A 5 17.02 5.20 -6.67
C SER A 5 16.43 6.39 -5.92
N LEU A 6 15.84 7.36 -6.64
CA LEU A 6 15.34 8.60 -6.07
C LEU A 6 14.35 8.31 -4.94
N LEU A 7 14.73 8.63 -3.69
CA LEU A 7 13.90 8.30 -2.53
C LEU A 7 12.60 9.11 -2.56
N HIS A 8 11.51 8.44 -2.89
CA HIS A 8 10.21 9.06 -3.07
C HIS A 8 9.48 9.23 -1.72
N TRP A 9 10.05 10.07 -0.87
CA TRP A 9 9.44 10.53 0.37
C TRP A 9 8.12 11.24 0.08
N ARG A 10 7.07 10.88 0.82
CA ARG A 10 5.76 11.55 0.75
C ARG A 10 5.27 11.92 2.13
N ARG A 11 4.83 13.16 2.28
CA ARG A 11 4.11 13.61 3.46
C ARG A 11 2.65 13.21 3.33
N VAL A 12 2.09 12.56 4.35
CA VAL A 12 0.64 12.35 4.40
C VAL A 12 -0.01 13.71 4.66
N SER A 13 -0.92 14.08 3.78
CA SER A 13 -1.72 15.31 3.85
C SER A 13 -3.20 14.96 3.78
N SER A 14 -4.04 15.88 4.25
CA SER A 14 -5.50 15.75 4.22
C SER A 14 -6.06 14.46 4.86
N SER A 15 -5.34 13.90 5.84
CA SER A 15 -5.82 12.75 6.62
C SER A 15 -7.03 13.16 7.46
N THR A 16 -8.06 12.32 7.51
CA THR A 16 -9.30 12.60 8.24
C THR A 16 -9.29 12.03 9.66
N GLY A 17 -10.24 12.46 10.50
CA GLY A 17 -10.43 11.94 11.86
C GLY A 17 -9.49 12.53 12.94
N PRO A 18 -9.55 12.02 14.19
CA PRO A 18 -8.75 12.52 15.31
C PRO A 18 -7.25 12.21 15.14
N VAL A 19 -6.49 13.17 14.64
CA VAL A 19 -5.03 13.10 14.52
C VAL A 19 -4.38 13.22 15.91
N PRO A 20 -3.45 12.33 16.29
CA PRO A 20 -2.82 12.40 17.62
C PRO A 20 -2.07 13.69 17.88
N ARG A 21 -2.10 14.18 19.13
CA ARG A 21 -1.19 15.22 19.60
C ARG A 21 0.27 14.82 19.35
N ALA A 22 1.07 15.74 18.81
CA ALA A 22 2.49 15.53 18.55
C ALA A 22 3.25 15.26 19.84
N ARG A 23 4.16 14.29 19.79
CA ARG A 23 4.75 13.64 20.96
C ARG A 23 6.09 12.97 20.62
N HIS A 24 6.83 12.56 21.63
CA HIS A 24 7.99 11.68 21.48
C HIS A 24 7.99 10.57 22.53
N GLY A 25 8.78 9.52 22.31
CA GLY A 25 8.82 8.34 23.18
C GLY A 25 7.58 7.44 23.06
N HIS A 26 6.65 7.78 22.16
CA HIS A 26 5.60 6.89 21.68
C HIS A 26 6.20 5.75 20.87
N ARG A 27 5.46 4.64 20.76
CA ARG A 27 5.80 3.52 19.88
C ARG A 27 4.68 3.29 18.88
N ALA A 28 5.00 2.57 17.81
CA ALA A 28 4.02 2.13 16.83
C ALA A 28 4.25 0.67 16.43
N VAL A 29 3.16 -0.01 16.10
CA VAL A 29 3.13 -1.36 15.51
C VAL A 29 2.15 -1.39 14.34
N ALA A 30 2.24 -2.41 13.49
CA ALA A 30 1.33 -2.63 12.38
C ALA A 30 0.42 -3.85 12.63
N ILE A 31 -0.87 -3.71 12.34
CA ILE A 31 -1.78 -4.83 12.12
C ILE A 31 -2.30 -4.69 10.69
N ARG A 32 -1.73 -5.48 9.77
CA ARG A 32 -1.98 -5.37 8.33
C ARG A 32 -1.80 -3.91 7.85
N GLU A 33 -2.80 -3.31 7.21
CA GLU A 33 -2.87 -1.92 6.75
C GLU A 33 -3.04 -0.85 7.86
N LEU A 34 -3.16 -1.23 9.13
CA LEU A 34 -3.35 -0.30 10.25
C LEU A 34 -2.01 -0.01 10.97
N MET A 35 -1.65 1.27 11.07
CA MET A 35 -0.61 1.76 11.97
C MET A 35 -1.24 2.10 13.33
N ILE A 36 -0.79 1.47 14.41
CA ILE A 36 -1.33 1.65 15.76
C ILE A 36 -0.26 2.32 16.62
N ILE A 37 -0.60 3.42 17.30
CA ILE A 37 0.31 4.26 18.09
C ILE A 37 -0.18 4.37 19.53
N PHE A 38 0.72 4.17 20.48
CA PHE A 38 0.44 4.31 21.92
C PHE A 38 1.53 5.13 22.64
N GLY A 39 1.14 5.73 23.77
CA GLY A 39 2.06 6.39 24.69
C GLY A 39 2.69 7.67 24.16
N GLY A 40 3.83 8.02 24.75
CA GLY A 40 4.62 9.21 24.46
C GLY A 40 4.01 10.52 24.97
N GLY A 41 4.80 11.59 25.01
CA GLY A 41 4.38 12.87 25.55
C GLY A 41 5.07 14.09 24.95
N ASN A 42 4.57 15.28 25.29
CA ASN A 42 5.26 16.57 25.13
C ASN A 42 4.82 17.52 26.24
N GLU A 43 3.51 17.81 26.29
CA GLU A 43 2.79 18.40 27.42
C GLU A 43 1.95 17.30 28.06
N GLY A 44 2.50 16.68 29.12
CA GLY A 44 2.02 15.42 29.67
C GLY A 44 2.34 14.21 28.78
N ILE A 45 2.19 13.02 29.35
CA ILE A 45 2.26 11.73 28.64
C ILE A 45 0.83 11.31 28.29
N ALA A 46 0.61 10.78 27.09
CA ALA A 46 -0.70 10.41 26.58
C ALA A 46 -0.97 8.90 26.74
N ASP A 47 -2.19 8.59 27.17
CA ASP A 47 -2.82 7.27 27.33
C ASP A 47 -3.72 6.89 26.12
N GLU A 48 -4.05 7.86 25.26
CA GLU A 48 -4.87 7.68 24.07
C GLU A 48 -4.21 6.76 23.02
N LEU A 49 -4.75 5.56 22.84
CA LEU A 49 -4.44 4.66 21.71
C LEU A 49 -5.02 5.25 20.40
N HIS A 50 -4.16 5.52 19.43
CA HIS A 50 -4.56 6.03 18.11
C HIS A 50 -4.30 5.01 17.01
N VAL A 51 -5.18 4.96 16.01
CA VAL A 51 -5.05 4.07 14.85
C VAL A 51 -5.15 4.88 13.56
N TYR A 52 -4.23 4.66 12.62
CA TYR A 52 -4.25 5.22 11.27
C TYR A 52 -4.42 4.09 10.25
N ASN A 53 -5.48 4.17 9.45
CA ASN A 53 -5.72 3.27 8.33
C ASN A 53 -4.99 3.81 7.09
N THR A 54 -4.01 3.04 6.59
CA THR A 54 -3.19 3.45 5.45
C THR A 54 -3.91 3.42 4.09
N VAL A 55 -5.04 2.73 3.98
CA VAL A 55 -5.87 2.64 2.76
C VAL A 55 -6.87 3.80 2.70
N THR A 56 -7.55 4.12 3.81
CA THR A 56 -8.57 5.19 3.84
C THR A 56 -8.02 6.59 4.15
N ASN A 57 -6.74 6.72 4.50
CA ASN A 57 -6.11 7.98 4.96
C ASN A 57 -6.88 8.61 6.14
N GLN A 58 -7.21 7.78 7.12
CA GLN A 58 -8.07 8.16 8.25
C GLN A 58 -7.45 7.72 9.58
N TRP A 59 -7.42 8.65 10.53
CA TRP A 59 -7.19 8.36 11.94
C TRP A 59 -8.51 8.04 12.64
N PHE A 60 -8.47 7.16 13.63
CA PHE A 60 -9.56 6.97 14.58
C PHE A 60 -9.05 6.62 15.98
N LEU A 61 -9.89 6.92 16.96
CA LEU A 61 -9.73 6.53 18.36
C LEU A 61 -10.61 5.31 18.62
N PRO A 62 -10.07 4.07 18.68
CA PRO A 62 -10.85 2.90 19.03
C PRO A 62 -11.42 3.01 20.45
N ALA A 63 -12.67 2.60 20.63
CA ALA A 63 -13.36 2.63 21.91
C ALA A 63 -12.89 1.51 22.85
N VAL A 64 -11.66 1.65 23.39
CA VAL A 64 -11.01 0.65 24.24
C VAL A 64 -11.79 0.35 25.54
N ARG A 65 -11.55 -0.82 26.12
CA ARG A 65 -12.14 -1.32 27.38
C ARG A 65 -11.13 -2.17 28.16
N GLY A 66 -11.46 -2.55 29.39
CA GLY A 66 -10.68 -3.48 30.21
C GLY A 66 -9.63 -2.75 31.06
N ASP A 67 -8.51 -3.43 31.33
CA ASP A 67 -7.42 -2.91 32.16
C ASP A 67 -6.56 -1.91 31.37
N ILE A 68 -7.10 -0.73 31.06
CA ILE A 68 -6.42 0.28 30.24
C ILE A 68 -5.11 0.71 30.93
N PRO A 69 -3.94 0.58 30.27
CA PRO A 69 -2.67 1.00 30.84
C PRO A 69 -2.58 2.53 30.99
N PRO A 70 -1.87 3.05 32.00
CA PRO A 70 -1.50 4.46 32.03
C PRO A 70 -0.61 4.79 30.82
N GLY A 71 -0.70 6.03 30.35
CA GLY A 71 0.20 6.53 29.30
C GLY A 71 1.67 6.39 29.72
N CYS A 72 2.51 5.89 28.83
CA CYS A 72 3.95 5.71 29.10
C CYS A 72 4.84 6.10 27.91
N ALA A 73 6.04 6.58 28.19
CA ALA A 73 7.05 6.97 27.21
C ALA A 73 8.28 6.04 27.24
N ALA A 74 8.90 5.82 26.09
CA ALA A 74 10.06 4.95 25.90
C ALA A 74 9.85 3.50 26.42
N HIS A 75 8.62 2.99 26.27
CA HIS A 75 8.21 1.62 26.61
C HIS A 75 8.58 0.61 25.51
N GLY A 76 8.45 -0.68 25.81
CA GLY A 76 8.49 -1.78 24.84
C GLY A 76 7.10 -2.01 24.24
N PHE A 77 7.02 -2.15 22.91
CA PHE A 77 5.74 -2.27 22.18
C PHE A 77 5.91 -3.23 21.00
N VAL A 78 5.19 -4.34 21.00
CA VAL A 78 5.26 -5.38 19.97
C VAL A 78 3.87 -5.92 19.62
N CYS A 79 3.71 -6.49 18.42
CA CYS A 79 2.45 -7.05 17.95
C CYS A 79 2.60 -8.50 17.51
N ASP A 80 1.83 -9.40 18.13
CA ASP A 80 1.69 -10.81 17.76
C ASP A 80 0.32 -11.03 17.10
N GLY A 81 0.30 -11.02 15.76
CA GLY A 81 -0.91 -11.22 14.94
C GLY A 81 -1.97 -10.13 15.11
N THR A 82 -2.77 -10.23 16.16
CA THR A 82 -3.76 -9.20 16.59
C THR A 82 -3.68 -8.84 18.08
N ARG A 83 -2.71 -9.41 18.80
CA ARG A 83 -2.35 -9.02 20.17
C ARG A 83 -1.27 -7.97 20.13
N ILE A 84 -1.36 -6.96 21.00
CA ILE A 84 -0.30 -5.98 21.19
C ILE A 84 0.15 -6.05 22.65
N LEU A 85 1.46 -6.14 22.90
CA LEU A 85 2.03 -6.12 24.24
C LEU A 85 2.75 -4.80 24.51
N VAL A 86 2.39 -4.15 25.62
CA VAL A 86 3.08 -2.98 26.20
C VAL A 86 3.85 -3.45 27.43
N PHE A 87 5.15 -3.14 27.50
CA PHE A 87 5.97 -3.38 28.68
C PHE A 87 6.70 -2.12 29.16
N GLY A 88 6.55 -1.82 30.45
CA GLY A 88 7.32 -0.80 31.16
C GLY A 88 7.27 0.60 30.58
N GLY A 89 8.41 1.31 30.59
CA GLY A 89 8.53 2.71 30.20
C GLY A 89 8.38 3.68 31.37
N MET A 90 8.54 4.98 31.09
CA MET A 90 8.32 6.09 32.02
C MET A 90 6.83 6.45 32.06
N VAL A 91 6.18 6.37 33.21
CA VAL A 91 4.76 6.74 33.39
C VAL A 91 4.62 8.18 33.88
N GLU A 92 5.54 8.63 34.74
CA GLU A 92 5.67 9.99 35.26
C GLU A 92 7.17 10.32 35.30
N TYR A 93 7.57 11.59 35.46
CA TYR A 93 8.99 11.96 35.51
C TYR A 93 9.70 11.21 36.66
N GLY A 94 10.80 10.53 36.35
CA GLY A 94 11.56 9.70 37.30
C GLY A 94 10.93 8.36 37.70
N ARG A 95 9.62 8.18 37.48
CA ARG A 95 8.87 6.97 37.83
C ARG A 95 8.71 6.05 36.63
N TYR A 96 9.38 4.91 36.68
CA TYR A 96 9.34 3.91 35.60
C TYR A 96 8.42 2.73 35.97
N SER A 97 8.06 1.94 34.97
CA SER A 97 7.20 0.76 35.10
C SER A 97 7.92 -0.52 34.66
N ASN A 98 7.52 -1.65 35.22
CA ASN A 98 7.74 -3.01 34.71
C ASN A 98 6.42 -3.79 34.58
N GLU A 99 5.30 -3.09 34.46
CA GLU A 99 4.01 -3.72 34.22
C GLU A 99 3.86 -4.16 32.75
N LEU A 100 3.13 -5.26 32.54
CA LEU A 100 2.83 -5.81 31.22
C LEU A 100 1.32 -5.73 30.95
N TYR A 101 0.96 -5.27 29.75
CA TYR A 101 -0.43 -5.21 29.30
C TYR A 101 -0.58 -5.85 27.91
N GLU A 102 -1.63 -6.65 27.72
CA GLU A 102 -2.04 -7.24 26.44
C GLU A 102 -3.30 -6.53 25.93
N LEU A 103 -3.28 -6.04 24.69
CA LEU A 103 -4.45 -5.54 23.97
C LEU A 103 -4.84 -6.55 22.89
N GLN A 104 -6.07 -7.06 22.94
CA GLN A 104 -6.65 -7.81 21.83
C GLN A 104 -7.34 -6.84 20.86
N ALA A 105 -6.65 -6.46 19.77
CA ALA A 105 -7.08 -5.40 18.87
C ALA A 105 -8.40 -5.71 18.14
N SER A 106 -8.73 -6.98 17.90
CA SER A 106 -10.01 -7.37 17.27
C SER A 106 -11.27 -7.05 18.09
N ARG A 107 -11.11 -6.68 19.36
CA ARG A 107 -12.20 -6.26 20.28
C ARG A 107 -11.84 -5.06 21.15
N TRP A 108 -10.70 -4.40 20.87
CA TRP A 108 -10.12 -3.28 21.63
C TRP A 108 -10.11 -3.45 23.16
N LEU A 109 -9.90 -4.69 23.63
CA LEU A 109 -9.89 -5.04 25.06
C LEU A 109 -8.47 -5.14 25.58
N TRP A 110 -8.12 -4.29 26.54
CA TRP A 110 -6.90 -4.38 27.34
C TRP A 110 -7.07 -5.36 28.50
N LYS A 111 -5.97 -6.03 28.84
CA LYS A 111 -5.82 -6.91 30.01
C LYS A 111 -4.45 -6.66 30.64
N LYS A 112 -4.40 -6.49 31.95
CA LYS A 112 -3.16 -6.42 32.72
C LYS A 112 -2.67 -7.84 32.96
N VAL A 113 -1.43 -8.11 32.54
CA VAL A 113 -0.87 -9.46 32.57
C VAL A 113 0.22 -9.54 33.64
N LYS A 114 0.19 -10.62 34.42
CA LYS A 114 1.22 -10.97 35.40
C LYS A 114 1.91 -12.25 34.93
N PRO A 115 3.03 -12.16 34.20
CA PRO A 115 3.82 -13.34 33.86
C PRO A 115 4.37 -13.99 35.14
N HIS A 116 4.65 -15.30 35.10
CA HIS A 116 5.44 -15.92 36.15
C HIS A 116 6.85 -15.29 36.20
N PRO A 117 7.45 -15.15 37.40
CA PRO A 117 8.83 -14.72 37.55
C PRO A 117 9.79 -15.75 36.92
N PRO A 118 11.03 -15.37 36.57
CA PRO A 118 11.98 -16.32 36.01
C PRO A 118 12.36 -17.41 37.03
N PRO A 119 12.65 -18.65 36.60
CA PRO A 119 13.04 -19.74 37.50
C PRO A 119 14.32 -19.49 38.30
N SER A 120 15.14 -18.52 37.87
CA SER A 120 16.34 -18.04 38.54
C SER A 120 16.47 -16.53 38.34
N GLY A 121 17.07 -15.84 39.32
CA GLY A 121 17.20 -14.38 39.31
C GLY A 121 15.90 -13.63 39.65
N LEU A 122 15.85 -12.35 39.28
CA LEU A 122 14.70 -11.46 39.49
C LEU A 122 13.98 -11.18 38.17
N ALA A 123 12.68 -10.91 38.23
CA ALA A 123 11.94 -10.40 37.07
C ALA A 123 12.46 -9.00 36.67
N PRO A 124 12.27 -8.55 35.40
CA PRO A 124 12.83 -7.29 34.94
C PRO A 124 12.39 -6.09 35.80
N CYS A 125 13.35 -5.34 36.31
CA CYS A 125 13.09 -4.14 37.11
C CYS A 125 12.42 -3.01 36.29
N PRO A 126 11.73 -2.04 36.95
CA PRO A 126 11.14 -0.88 36.30
C PRO A 126 12.14 -0.10 35.44
N ARG A 127 11.79 0.12 34.17
CA ARG A 127 12.77 0.64 33.18
C ARG A 127 12.13 1.35 31.98
N LEU A 128 12.87 2.31 31.43
CA LEU A 128 12.60 2.93 30.13
C LEU A 128 13.70 2.61 29.11
N GLY A 129 13.50 2.98 27.84
CA GLY A 129 14.56 3.01 26.82
C GLY A 129 15.11 1.64 26.40
N HIS A 130 14.55 0.55 26.91
CA HIS A 130 14.92 -0.82 26.53
C HIS A 130 14.43 -1.16 25.11
N SER A 131 15.04 -2.18 24.51
CA SER A 131 14.48 -2.81 23.30
C SER A 131 13.59 -3.97 23.69
N PHE A 132 12.45 -4.10 23.02
CA PHE A 132 11.51 -5.21 23.14
C PHE A 132 11.18 -5.70 21.73
N SER A 133 11.47 -6.97 21.42
CA SER A 133 11.41 -7.50 20.05
C SER A 133 10.75 -8.88 20.04
N LEU A 134 9.76 -9.10 19.17
CA LEU A 134 9.04 -10.38 19.06
C LEU A 134 9.68 -11.29 17.99
N TYR A 135 9.82 -12.58 18.28
CA TYR A 135 10.01 -13.62 17.28
C TYR A 135 9.43 -14.96 17.77
N GLY A 136 8.69 -15.66 16.89
CA GLY A 136 7.96 -16.87 17.28
C GLY A 136 6.98 -16.57 18.42
N ASN A 137 6.93 -17.43 19.43
CA ASN A 137 6.14 -17.21 20.64
C ASN A 137 6.90 -16.47 21.76
N LYS A 138 8.02 -15.80 21.48
CA LYS A 138 8.84 -15.13 22.51
C LYS A 138 9.06 -13.65 22.22
N CYS A 139 8.90 -12.80 23.25
CA CYS A 139 9.42 -11.45 23.24
C CYS A 139 10.78 -11.40 23.94
N TYR A 140 11.75 -10.73 23.34
CA TYR A 140 13.10 -10.55 23.85
C TYR A 140 13.27 -9.15 24.38
N LEU A 141 13.68 -9.01 25.64
CA LEU A 141 13.98 -7.74 26.28
C LEU A 141 15.48 -7.59 26.48
N PHE A 142 16.04 -6.46 26.06
CA PHE A 142 17.45 -6.14 26.29
C PHE A 142 17.66 -4.72 26.80
N GLY A 143 18.37 -4.62 27.94
CA GLY A 143 18.88 -3.38 28.50
C GLY A 143 17.82 -2.36 28.92
N GLY A 144 18.11 -1.08 28.67
CA GLY A 144 17.32 0.08 29.10
C GLY A 144 17.97 0.87 30.22
N LEU A 145 17.16 1.71 30.87
CA LEU A 145 17.54 2.56 32.00
C LEU A 145 16.59 2.32 33.18
N ALA A 146 17.14 2.03 34.35
CA ALA A 146 16.43 2.03 35.64
C ALA A 146 16.73 3.32 36.42
N ASN A 147 15.85 3.67 37.36
CA ASN A 147 16.15 4.61 38.43
C ASN A 147 16.50 3.79 39.68
N GLU A 148 17.59 4.11 40.36
CA GLU A 148 17.99 3.48 41.63
C GLU A 148 17.59 4.29 42.86
N SER A 149 16.95 5.44 42.66
CA SER A 149 16.38 6.22 43.76
C SER A 149 14.94 5.77 44.05
N GLU A 150 14.68 5.44 45.31
CA GLU A 150 13.31 5.28 45.84
C GLU A 150 12.59 6.65 45.99
N ASP A 151 13.35 7.75 46.08
CA ASP A 151 12.82 9.11 46.13
C ASP A 151 12.37 9.58 44.75
N SER A 152 11.07 9.78 44.54
CA SER A 152 10.50 10.22 43.24
C SER A 152 11.04 11.56 42.71
N ASN A 153 11.66 12.36 43.60
CA ASN A 153 12.21 13.68 43.28
C ASN A 153 13.69 13.62 42.86
N ASN A 154 14.33 12.44 42.99
CA ASN A 154 15.73 12.22 42.62
C ASN A 154 15.82 11.14 41.54
N ASN A 155 16.81 11.27 40.66
CA ASN A 155 17.01 10.36 39.54
C ASN A 155 18.46 9.87 39.56
N VAL A 156 18.65 8.60 39.91
CA VAL A 156 19.94 7.90 39.87
C VAL A 156 19.89 6.93 38.68
N PRO A 157 20.32 7.34 37.47
CA PRO A 157 20.11 6.57 36.26
C PRO A 157 21.13 5.42 36.12
N ARG A 158 20.68 4.17 36.23
CA ARG A 158 21.49 2.98 35.90
C ARG A 158 21.14 2.44 34.51
N TYR A 159 22.14 2.42 33.64
CA TYR A 159 22.10 1.70 32.35
C TYR A 159 22.13 0.18 32.56
N LEU A 160 21.47 -0.56 31.68
CA LEU A 160 21.28 -2.01 31.79
C LEU A 160 21.76 -2.75 30.53
N ASN A 161 22.31 -3.95 30.70
CA ASN A 161 22.54 -4.95 29.64
C ASN A 161 22.03 -6.35 30.04
N ASP A 162 21.08 -6.42 30.97
CA ASP A 162 20.37 -7.66 31.25
C ASP A 162 19.47 -8.06 30.06
N PHE A 163 19.28 -9.36 29.92
CA PHE A 163 18.60 -9.98 28.79
C PHE A 163 17.58 -11.01 29.29
N TYR A 164 16.36 -10.93 28.77
CA TYR A 164 15.27 -11.83 29.16
C TYR A 164 14.48 -12.30 27.94
N GLU A 165 13.91 -13.49 28.03
CA GLU A 165 12.79 -13.88 27.18
C GLU A 165 11.47 -13.74 27.98
N LEU A 166 10.38 -13.48 27.27
CA LEU A 166 9.01 -13.56 27.74
C LEU A 166 8.26 -14.55 26.84
N GLU A 167 7.86 -15.69 27.38
CA GLU A 167 7.13 -16.70 26.60
C GLU A 167 5.63 -16.38 26.55
N LEU A 168 5.08 -16.30 25.34
CA LEU A 168 3.67 -16.06 25.06
C LEU A 168 2.90 -17.37 24.96
N GLN A 169 1.67 -17.39 25.49
CA GLN A 169 0.73 -18.48 25.25
C GLN A 169 0.09 -18.33 23.87
N HIS A 170 -0.32 -19.44 23.25
CA HIS A 170 -1.08 -19.40 22.00
C HIS A 170 -2.47 -18.79 22.23
N GLY A 171 -2.91 -17.87 21.35
CA GLY A 171 -4.23 -17.24 21.41
C GLY A 171 -4.31 -15.97 22.27
N SER A 172 -4.11 -16.07 23.59
CA SER A 172 -4.10 -14.94 24.53
C SER A 172 -3.38 -15.33 25.82
N GLY A 173 -2.68 -14.39 26.46
CA GLY A 173 -1.92 -14.64 27.68
C GLY A 173 -0.44 -14.95 27.46
N VAL A 174 0.25 -15.08 28.58
CA VAL A 174 1.71 -15.10 28.71
C VAL A 174 2.08 -16.12 29.79
N VAL A 175 3.12 -16.92 29.55
CA VAL A 175 3.62 -17.94 30.48
C VAL A 175 4.43 -17.27 31.57
N GLY A 176 5.61 -16.74 31.24
CA GLY A 176 6.55 -16.22 32.23
C GLY A 176 7.79 -15.60 31.59
N TRP A 177 8.59 -14.95 32.43
CA TRP A 177 9.93 -14.51 32.07
C TRP A 177 10.93 -15.68 32.15
N SER A 178 12.02 -15.60 31.40
CA SER A 178 13.21 -16.43 31.56
C SER A 178 14.46 -15.55 31.50
N ILE A 179 15.56 -16.01 32.11
CA ILE A 179 16.90 -15.43 31.93
C ILE A 179 17.75 -16.49 31.21
N PRO A 180 17.88 -16.43 29.87
CA PRO A 180 18.63 -17.42 29.11
C PRO A 180 20.14 -17.22 29.30
N VAL A 181 20.90 -18.32 29.37
CA VAL A 181 22.36 -18.28 29.52
C VAL A 181 23.01 -17.91 28.19
N THR A 182 23.36 -16.63 28.03
CA THR A 182 24.03 -16.13 26.82
C THR A 182 25.54 -16.36 26.84
N LYS A 183 26.13 -16.62 25.67
CA LYS A 183 27.56 -16.85 25.44
C LYS A 183 28.19 -15.69 24.66
N GLY A 184 29.53 -15.62 24.67
CA GLY A 184 30.28 -14.59 23.95
C GLY A 184 30.39 -13.27 24.73
N LEU A 185 30.84 -12.22 24.05
CA LEU A 185 30.89 -10.87 24.63
C LEU A 185 29.50 -10.25 24.57
N VAL A 186 28.91 -9.97 25.73
CA VAL A 186 27.61 -9.28 25.86
C VAL A 186 27.80 -7.78 25.53
N PRO A 187 26.84 -7.11 24.88
CA PRO A 187 26.94 -5.68 24.64
C PRO A 187 27.02 -4.87 25.94
N SER A 188 27.64 -3.70 25.89
CA SER A 188 27.66 -2.76 27.02
C SER A 188 26.25 -2.33 27.45
N PRO A 189 26.05 -2.00 28.74
CA PRO A 189 24.83 -1.37 29.24
C PRO A 189 24.40 -0.21 28.36
N ARG A 190 23.11 -0.09 28.04
CA ARG A 190 22.61 0.93 27.11
C ARG A 190 21.11 1.17 27.20
N GLU A 191 20.72 2.40 26.89
CA GLU A 191 19.32 2.78 26.69
C GLU A 191 19.12 3.52 25.36
N SER A 192 17.87 3.58 24.90
CA SER A 192 17.42 4.22 23.65
C SER A 192 18.19 3.79 22.39
N HIS A 193 18.69 2.55 22.41
CA HIS A 193 19.10 1.77 21.25
C HIS A 193 17.89 1.29 20.45
N THR A 194 18.14 0.66 19.31
CA THR A 194 17.15 -0.14 18.61
C THR A 194 17.55 -1.61 18.61
N ALA A 195 16.55 -2.49 18.52
CA ALA A 195 16.78 -3.89 18.19
C ALA A 195 15.72 -4.40 17.21
N VAL A 196 16.15 -5.25 16.28
CA VAL A 196 15.31 -5.89 15.25
C VAL A 196 15.69 -7.36 15.15
N ILE A 197 14.74 -8.22 14.78
CA ILE A 197 15.01 -9.64 14.54
C ILE A 197 14.88 -9.94 13.05
N TYR A 198 15.83 -10.68 12.50
CA TYR A 198 15.86 -11.11 11.11
C TYR A 198 16.24 -12.59 11.03
N CYS A 199 15.48 -13.35 10.24
CA CYS A 199 15.80 -14.73 9.88
C CYS A 199 16.24 -14.75 8.42
N ARG A 200 17.42 -15.31 8.16
CA ARG A 200 17.98 -15.36 6.81
C ARG A 200 17.23 -16.40 5.97
N LYS A 201 17.27 -16.30 4.64
CA LYS A 201 16.55 -17.25 3.77
C LYS A 201 17.26 -18.59 3.59
N ASP A 202 18.56 -18.62 3.87
CA ASP A 202 19.46 -19.78 3.81
C ASP A 202 19.75 -20.38 5.20
N SER A 203 19.94 -19.52 6.22
CA SER A 203 20.08 -19.93 7.62
C SER A 203 18.74 -19.87 8.36
N ARG A 204 18.30 -21.02 8.89
CA ARG A 204 17.09 -21.09 9.75
C ARG A 204 17.27 -20.44 11.13
N SER A 205 18.50 -20.15 11.56
CA SER A 205 18.75 -19.46 12.82
C SER A 205 18.33 -17.99 12.71
N PRO A 206 17.40 -17.51 13.55
CA PRO A 206 17.02 -16.11 13.62
C PRO A 206 18.00 -15.33 14.49
N ARG A 207 18.28 -14.08 14.11
CA ARG A 207 19.22 -13.21 14.82
C ARG A 207 18.59 -11.89 15.24
N MET A 208 18.82 -11.52 16.49
CA MET A 208 18.49 -10.21 17.04
C MET A 208 19.69 -9.27 16.83
N TYR A 209 19.51 -8.20 16.07
CA TYR A 209 20.51 -7.16 15.85
C TYR A 209 20.22 -5.98 16.77
N VAL A 210 21.22 -5.51 17.52
CA VAL A 210 21.15 -4.34 18.41
C VAL A 210 22.07 -3.26 17.86
N PHE A 211 21.56 -2.03 17.69
CA PHE A 211 22.34 -0.91 17.15
C PHE A 211 22.28 0.34 18.02
N GLY A 212 23.45 0.91 18.31
CA GLY A 212 23.62 2.18 18.99
C GLY A 212 23.03 2.23 20.40
N GLY A 213 22.40 3.36 20.73
CA GLY A 213 21.94 3.72 22.08
C GLY A 213 22.87 4.70 22.77
N MET A 214 22.80 4.77 24.11
CA MET A 214 23.76 5.51 24.92
C MET A 214 24.01 4.90 26.31
N CYS A 215 25.21 5.18 26.82
CA CYS A 215 25.74 4.83 28.14
C CYS A 215 26.68 5.95 28.59
N GLY A 216 26.13 7.07 29.08
CA GLY A 216 26.85 8.35 29.21
C GLY A 216 27.11 9.01 27.86
N ALA A 217 27.89 8.35 27.00
CA ALA A 217 28.09 8.71 25.59
C ALA A 217 27.13 7.95 24.66
N ARG A 218 26.90 8.46 23.45
CA ARG A 218 26.15 7.78 22.38
C ARG A 218 27.01 6.75 21.66
N LEU A 219 26.38 5.68 21.19
CA LEU A 219 27.03 4.52 20.59
C LEU A 219 26.68 4.38 19.10
N ASP A 220 27.62 3.88 18.30
CA ASP A 220 27.49 3.49 16.89
C ASP A 220 27.76 1.99 16.65
N ASP A 221 27.89 1.20 17.73
CA ASP A 221 28.19 -0.21 17.63
C ASP A 221 26.95 -1.03 17.22
N LEU A 222 27.21 -2.04 16.38
CA LEU A 222 26.28 -3.08 16.02
C LEU A 222 26.66 -4.36 16.77
N TRP A 223 25.67 -5.05 17.32
CA TRP A 223 25.78 -6.38 17.88
C TRP A 223 24.75 -7.31 17.26
N GLN A 224 25.03 -8.61 17.21
CA GLN A 224 24.05 -9.64 16.91
C GLN A 224 24.02 -10.67 18.06
N LEU A 225 22.82 -11.16 18.38
CA LEU A 225 22.59 -12.37 19.16
C LEU A 225 22.00 -13.42 18.24
N ASP A 226 22.65 -14.57 18.15
CA ASP A 226 22.11 -15.76 17.50
C ASP A 226 21.14 -16.46 18.47
N LEU A 227 19.84 -16.44 18.16
CA LEU A 227 18.77 -16.82 19.10
C LEU A 227 18.59 -18.34 19.22
N GLU A 228 19.18 -19.13 18.33
CA GLU A 228 19.22 -20.60 18.43
C GLU A 228 20.34 -21.05 19.39
N THR A 229 21.53 -20.43 19.30
CA THR A 229 22.69 -20.80 20.13
C THR A 229 22.86 -19.98 21.41
N MET A 230 22.08 -18.90 21.55
CA MET A 230 22.20 -17.83 22.55
C MET A 230 23.60 -17.21 22.62
N SER A 231 24.23 -16.98 21.45
CA SER A 231 25.60 -16.46 21.36
C SER A 231 25.63 -15.02 20.83
N TRP A 232 26.17 -14.09 21.62
CA TRP A 232 26.44 -12.72 21.19
C TRP A 232 27.75 -12.64 20.39
N SER A 233 27.75 -11.83 19.33
CA SER A 233 28.98 -11.35 18.71
C SER A 233 28.83 -9.94 18.14
N LYS A 234 29.96 -9.25 17.97
CA LYS A 234 30.06 -8.01 17.21
C LYS A 234 30.39 -8.36 15.75
N PRO A 235 29.45 -8.23 14.79
CA PRO A 235 29.71 -8.56 13.39
C PRO A 235 30.60 -7.50 12.74
N GLU A 236 31.48 -7.91 11.83
CA GLU A 236 32.23 -6.99 10.98
C GLU A 236 31.28 -6.35 9.96
N THR A 237 31.25 -5.02 9.91
CA THR A 237 30.41 -4.27 8.95
C THR A 237 31.23 -3.51 7.92
N LYS A 238 30.74 -3.49 6.68
CA LYS A 238 31.31 -2.74 5.55
C LYS A 238 30.52 -1.44 5.30
N GLY A 239 31.07 -0.53 4.51
CA GLY A 239 30.42 0.74 4.19
C GLY A 239 30.56 1.79 5.31
N ILE A 240 29.77 2.86 5.22
CA ILE A 240 29.84 3.99 6.16
C ILE A 240 28.82 3.76 7.29
N VAL A 241 29.33 3.45 8.49
CA VAL A 241 28.52 3.29 9.71
C VAL A 241 27.84 4.64 10.06
N PRO A 242 26.53 4.65 10.39
CA PRO A 242 25.84 5.88 10.80
C PRO A 242 26.40 6.44 12.12
N LEU A 243 26.51 7.77 12.23
CA LEU A 243 27.01 8.45 13.44
C LEU A 243 26.37 7.93 14.75
N PRO A 244 27.13 7.90 15.88
CA PRO A 244 26.65 7.44 17.18
C PRO A 244 25.33 8.06 17.60
N ARG A 245 24.34 7.24 17.99
CA ARG A 245 22.96 7.70 18.12
C ARG A 245 22.08 6.98 19.15
N SER A 246 21.27 7.78 19.83
CA SER A 246 20.16 7.31 20.68
C SER A 246 18.82 7.93 20.23
N LEU A 247 17.70 7.32 20.63
CA LEU A 247 16.33 7.73 20.26
C LEU A 247 16.09 7.79 18.74
N HIS A 248 16.78 6.94 18.00
CA HIS A 248 16.58 6.70 16.57
C HIS A 248 15.54 5.59 16.35
N THR A 249 15.10 5.38 15.11
CA THR A 249 14.27 4.22 14.74
C THR A 249 15.04 3.27 13.83
N ALA A 250 14.74 1.98 13.96
CA ALA A 250 15.16 0.93 13.03
C ALA A 250 13.95 0.09 12.62
N SER A 251 13.93 -0.38 11.37
CA SER A 251 12.86 -1.24 10.85
C SER A 251 13.40 -2.11 9.71
N VAL A 252 12.96 -3.36 9.62
CA VAL A 252 13.41 -4.31 8.59
C VAL A 252 12.36 -4.42 7.48
N ILE A 253 12.79 -4.25 6.23
CA ILE A 253 12.02 -4.63 5.04
C ILE A 253 12.95 -5.47 4.14
N GLY A 254 12.47 -6.62 3.70
CA GLY A 254 13.30 -7.61 3.00
C GLY A 254 14.48 -8.06 3.85
N ASN A 255 15.70 -7.81 3.36
CA ASN A 255 16.97 -8.07 4.04
C ASN A 255 17.68 -6.80 4.54
N LYS A 256 16.97 -5.65 4.61
CA LYS A 256 17.55 -4.34 4.95
C LYS A 256 16.99 -3.83 6.26
N MET A 257 17.86 -3.58 7.24
CA MET A 257 17.55 -2.80 8.44
C MET A 257 17.74 -1.31 8.12
N TYR A 258 16.64 -0.60 7.87
CA TYR A 258 16.63 0.84 7.68
C TYR A 258 16.74 1.55 9.03
N VAL A 259 17.58 2.57 9.11
CA VAL A 259 17.84 3.40 10.30
C VAL A 259 17.57 4.86 9.97
N PHE A 260 16.73 5.53 10.77
CA PHE A 260 16.40 6.94 10.59
C PHE A 260 16.56 7.77 11.87
N GLY A 261 17.08 8.99 11.70
CA GLY A 261 17.03 10.03 12.72
C GLY A 261 17.77 9.69 14.01
N GLY A 262 17.27 10.25 15.12
CA GLY A 262 17.85 10.19 16.46
C GLY A 262 18.62 11.45 16.84
N TRP A 263 19.20 11.43 18.04
CA TRP A 263 20.20 12.40 18.49
C TRP A 263 21.60 11.92 18.12
N VAL A 264 22.46 12.81 17.63
CA VAL A 264 23.87 12.56 17.29
C VAL A 264 24.78 13.63 17.92
N PRO A 265 26.10 13.38 18.08
CA PRO A 265 27.06 14.42 18.44
C PRO A 265 26.98 15.62 17.48
N HIS A 266 27.02 16.84 18.03
CA HIS A 266 27.31 18.03 17.24
C HIS A 266 28.84 18.18 17.12
N LYS A 267 29.33 18.40 15.89
CA LYS A 267 30.70 18.86 15.67
C LYS A 267 30.65 20.38 15.58
N GLY A 268 31.08 21.06 16.64
CA GLY A 268 31.35 22.50 16.60
C GLY A 268 32.65 22.74 15.82
N GLU A 269 32.68 23.78 14.98
CA GLU A 269 33.86 24.07 14.14
C GLU A 269 34.93 24.93 14.84
N ASN A 270 34.58 25.62 15.93
CA ASN A 270 35.52 26.41 16.74
C ASN A 270 35.01 26.52 18.19
N THR A 271 35.59 25.73 19.11
CA THR A 271 35.70 26.06 20.55
C THR A 271 36.51 24.98 21.28
N GLU A 272 37.50 25.39 22.08
CA GLU A 272 38.16 24.54 23.07
C GLU A 272 37.20 24.31 24.26
N THR A 273 36.16 23.50 24.01
CA THR A 273 35.15 23.17 25.02
C THR A 273 35.66 22.00 25.88
N SER A 274 35.44 22.06 27.19
CA SER A 274 35.81 20.96 28.08
C SER A 274 35.12 19.63 27.65
N PRO A 275 35.74 18.46 27.87
CA PRO A 275 35.21 17.17 27.39
C PRO A 275 33.87 16.73 28.03
N HIS A 276 33.28 17.55 28.89
CA HIS A 276 31.98 17.30 29.53
C HIS A 276 30.79 17.95 28.79
N ASP A 277 31.01 18.96 27.95
CA ASP A 277 29.96 19.67 27.20
C ASP A 277 29.94 19.30 25.70
N CYS A 278 29.75 18.01 25.41
CA CYS A 278 29.37 17.60 24.06
C CYS A 278 27.96 18.15 23.73
N GLU A 279 27.86 19.10 22.81
CA GLU A 279 26.56 19.47 22.22
C GLU A 279 25.96 18.31 21.42
N TRP A 280 24.63 18.22 21.42
CA TRP A 280 23.88 17.18 20.71
C TRP A 280 22.82 17.81 19.81
N ARG A 281 22.59 17.22 18.63
CA ARG A 281 21.54 17.67 17.69
C ARG A 281 20.72 16.50 17.18
N CYS A 282 19.51 16.78 16.73
CA CYS A 282 18.77 15.80 15.92
C CYS A 282 19.46 15.61 14.55
N THR A 283 19.39 14.40 14.01
CA THR A 283 19.82 14.08 12.63
C THR A 283 18.61 13.78 11.74
N SER A 284 18.79 14.02 10.43
CA SER A 284 17.91 13.57 9.36
C SER A 284 18.55 12.50 8.48
N SER A 285 19.70 11.96 8.91
CA SER A 285 20.39 10.88 8.21
C SER A 285 19.51 9.64 8.09
N PHE A 286 19.54 9.04 6.91
CA PHE A 286 18.83 7.82 6.57
C PHE A 286 19.79 6.85 5.89
N SER A 287 19.92 5.65 6.45
CA SER A 287 20.80 4.61 5.96
C SER A 287 20.10 3.26 6.09
N TYR A 288 20.60 2.23 5.42
CA TYR A 288 20.28 0.85 5.78
C TYR A 288 21.54 0.00 5.94
N LEU A 289 21.43 -1.03 6.76
CA LEU A 289 22.34 -2.17 6.81
C LEU A 289 21.71 -3.32 6.01
N ASN A 290 22.43 -3.85 5.02
CA ASN A 290 22.08 -5.13 4.41
C ASN A 290 22.49 -6.26 5.36
N LEU A 291 21.52 -6.99 5.88
CA LEU A 291 21.71 -8.04 6.89
C LEU A 291 22.28 -9.34 6.30
N ASP A 292 22.24 -9.53 4.98
CA ASP A 292 22.86 -10.66 4.31
C ASP A 292 24.36 -10.44 4.01
N THR A 293 24.80 -9.18 3.85
CA THR A 293 26.19 -8.82 3.49
C THR A 293 26.95 -8.03 4.57
N ALA A 294 26.27 -7.66 5.66
CA ALA A 294 26.75 -6.76 6.71
C ALA A 294 27.25 -5.39 6.18
N GLU A 295 26.60 -4.85 5.15
CA GLU A 295 27.04 -3.63 4.46
C GLU A 295 26.10 -2.44 4.68
N TRP A 296 26.64 -1.33 5.19
CA TRP A 296 25.95 -0.06 5.39
C TRP A 296 25.91 0.76 4.10
N THR A 297 24.70 1.08 3.65
CA THR A 297 24.43 2.06 2.59
C THR A 297 23.80 3.31 3.20
N THR A 298 24.47 4.46 3.08
CA THR A 298 23.85 5.75 3.42
C THR A 298 23.05 6.26 2.23
N LEU A 299 21.77 6.56 2.45
CA LEU A 299 20.84 7.05 1.42
C LEU A 299 20.63 8.56 1.50
N VAL A 300 20.67 9.13 2.71
CA VAL A 300 20.57 10.57 2.97
C VAL A 300 21.58 10.96 4.04
N SER A 301 22.42 11.96 3.74
CA SER A 301 23.36 12.54 4.70
C SER A 301 22.83 13.87 5.25
N ASP A 302 23.28 14.26 6.45
CA ASP A 302 22.94 15.59 7.00
C ASP A 302 23.59 16.76 6.23
N SER A 303 24.56 16.49 5.34
CA SER A 303 25.17 17.47 4.44
C SER A 303 24.31 17.82 3.21
N GLN A 304 23.21 17.10 2.97
CA GLN A 304 22.31 17.35 1.84
C GLN A 304 21.17 18.31 2.25
N GLU A 305 21.28 19.58 1.88
CA GLU A 305 20.22 20.58 2.12
C GLU A 305 18.92 20.24 1.38
N ASP A 306 17.82 20.03 2.11
CA ASP A 306 16.48 19.87 1.53
C ASP A 306 15.76 21.22 1.44
N LYS A 307 16.12 22.02 0.42
CA LYS A 307 15.53 23.35 0.17
C LYS A 307 14.04 23.32 -0.22
N LYS A 308 13.45 22.14 -0.39
CA LYS A 308 12.05 21.96 -0.82
C LYS A 308 11.13 21.40 0.29
N ASN A 309 11.66 21.08 1.47
CA ASN A 309 10.95 20.31 2.50
C ASN A 309 10.32 19.01 1.92
N SER A 310 11.08 18.35 1.04
CA SER A 310 10.72 17.12 0.33
C SER A 310 10.91 15.84 1.15
N ARG A 311 11.64 15.90 2.28
CA ARG A 311 11.88 14.76 3.19
C ARG A 311 11.64 15.15 4.67
N PRO A 312 11.53 14.19 5.60
CA PRO A 312 11.23 14.52 7.00
C PRO A 312 12.38 15.29 7.66
N ARG A 313 12.04 16.40 8.34
CA ARG A 313 12.98 17.20 9.17
C ARG A 313 13.71 16.33 10.22
N PRO A 314 14.94 16.72 10.64
CA PRO A 314 15.69 16.05 11.71
C PRO A 314 14.85 15.83 12.97
N ARG A 315 14.87 14.61 13.53
CA ARG A 315 14.00 14.24 14.65
C ARG A 315 14.50 13.08 15.50
N ALA A 316 14.16 13.10 16.79
CA ALA A 316 14.47 12.04 17.76
C ALA A 316 13.25 11.65 18.60
N GLY A 317 13.22 10.40 19.06
CA GLY A 317 12.11 9.84 19.83
C GLY A 317 10.80 9.74 19.03
N HIS A 318 10.90 9.73 17.71
CA HIS A 318 9.80 9.43 16.79
C HIS A 318 9.55 7.91 16.77
N CYS A 319 8.40 7.50 16.25
CA CYS A 319 8.18 6.09 15.89
C CYS A 319 8.30 5.91 14.38
N ALA A 320 8.72 4.71 13.97
CA ALA A 320 8.66 4.25 12.60
C ALA A 320 8.04 2.84 12.58
N VAL A 321 7.38 2.48 11.49
CA VAL A 321 6.80 1.15 11.30
C VAL A 321 6.85 0.74 9.83
N ALA A 322 7.10 -0.54 9.58
CA ALA A 322 6.99 -1.13 8.24
C ALA A 322 5.58 -1.67 8.01
N ILE A 323 4.98 -1.32 6.88
CA ILE A 323 3.72 -1.88 6.37
C ILE A 323 3.96 -2.24 4.91
N GLY A 324 3.90 -3.52 4.55
CA GLY A 324 4.24 -3.97 3.20
C GLY A 324 5.68 -3.59 2.81
N THR A 325 5.84 -2.91 1.67
CA THR A 325 7.12 -2.41 1.14
C THR A 325 7.36 -0.92 1.47
N ARG A 326 6.70 -0.40 2.51
CA ARG A 326 6.64 1.02 2.87
C ARG A 326 6.95 1.25 4.34
N LEU A 327 7.79 2.24 4.62
CA LEU A 327 8.07 2.74 5.97
C LEU A 327 7.22 3.97 6.26
N TYR A 328 6.54 4.00 7.40
CA TYR A 328 5.84 5.17 7.93
C TYR A 328 6.59 5.75 9.12
N PHE A 329 6.62 7.09 9.26
CA PHE A 329 7.31 7.82 10.32
C PHE A 329 6.40 8.89 10.92
N TRP A 330 6.21 8.88 12.25
CA TRP A 330 5.31 9.82 12.95
C TRP A 330 6.01 10.60 14.07
N SER A 331 5.84 11.92 14.03
CA SER A 331 6.17 12.87 15.10
C SER A 331 7.63 12.81 15.58
N GLY A 332 7.88 12.90 16.90
CA GLY A 332 9.21 13.03 17.51
C GLY A 332 9.68 14.48 17.67
N ARG A 333 10.55 14.75 18.65
CA ARG A 333 11.12 16.09 18.89
C ARG A 333 12.05 16.50 17.75
N ASP A 334 11.93 17.73 17.27
CA ASP A 334 13.07 18.44 16.67
C ASP A 334 14.00 18.97 17.78
N GLY A 335 15.24 19.28 17.41
CA GLY A 335 16.30 19.55 18.38
C GLY A 335 17.48 20.26 17.75
N TYR A 336 17.46 21.59 17.83
CA TYR A 336 18.51 22.47 17.32
C TYR A 336 18.91 23.47 18.42
N LYS A 337 20.06 23.18 19.06
CA LYS A 337 20.66 23.86 20.22
C LYS A 337 19.85 23.85 21.53
N LYS A 338 20.55 23.61 22.63
CA LYS A 338 20.02 23.55 24.01
C LYS A 338 19.68 24.94 24.58
N ALA A 339 20.13 26.01 23.92
CA ALA A 339 20.08 27.39 24.40
C ALA A 339 18.72 28.10 24.26
N LEU A 340 17.79 27.58 23.43
CA LEU A 340 16.39 28.02 23.39
C LEU A 340 15.49 26.87 23.85
N ASN A 341 14.64 27.10 24.84
CA ASN A 341 13.72 26.09 25.40
C ASN A 341 12.57 25.67 24.44
N SER A 342 12.56 26.15 23.20
CA SER A 342 11.56 25.84 22.17
C SER A 342 11.85 24.53 21.43
N GLN A 343 11.95 23.41 22.15
CA GLN A 343 11.94 22.08 21.52
C GLN A 343 10.52 21.71 21.12
N VAL A 344 10.27 21.31 19.87
CA VAL A 344 8.91 21.07 19.37
C VAL A 344 8.78 19.65 18.81
N CYS A 345 7.74 18.92 19.22
CA CYS A 345 7.39 17.66 18.55
C CYS A 345 6.80 17.93 17.16
N CYS A 346 7.35 17.26 16.15
CA CYS A 346 6.91 17.35 14.76
C CYS A 346 5.43 16.92 14.64
N LYS A 347 4.63 17.67 13.90
CA LYS A 347 3.18 17.42 13.72
C LYS A 347 2.86 16.64 12.44
N ASP A 348 3.81 15.88 11.89
CA ASP A 348 3.71 15.28 10.55
C ASP A 348 3.90 13.75 10.51
N LEU A 349 3.11 13.15 9.61
CA LEU A 349 3.22 11.77 9.17
C LEU A 349 3.89 11.75 7.80
N TRP A 350 4.91 10.93 7.65
CA TRP A 350 5.62 10.70 6.39
C TRP A 350 5.60 9.22 6.05
N TYR A 351 5.68 8.90 4.77
CA TYR A 351 6.03 7.57 4.30
C TYR A 351 7.11 7.59 3.22
N LEU A 352 7.74 6.43 3.03
CA LEU A 352 8.69 6.14 1.97
C LEU A 352 8.46 4.71 1.47
N ASP A 353 8.26 4.56 0.16
CA ASP A 353 8.36 3.25 -0.50
C ASP A 353 9.84 2.83 -0.57
N THR A 354 10.17 1.65 -0.08
CA THR A 354 11.57 1.14 -0.04
C THR A 354 11.90 0.21 -1.21
N GLU A 355 10.88 -0.40 -1.81
CA GLU A 355 10.97 -1.23 -3.00
C GLU A 355 9.63 -1.28 -3.75
N LYS A 356 9.68 -1.77 -5.00
CA LYS A 356 8.49 -1.99 -5.84
C LYS A 356 7.55 -3.02 -5.20
N PRO A 357 6.23 -2.95 -5.44
CA PRO A 357 5.30 -3.90 -4.82
C PRO A 357 5.53 -5.33 -5.32
N PRO A 358 5.12 -6.35 -4.55
CA PRO A 358 5.08 -7.74 -5.03
C PRO A 358 4.05 -7.90 -6.16
N ALA A 359 4.13 -9.02 -6.88
CA ALA A 359 3.11 -9.38 -7.88
C ALA A 359 1.75 -9.59 -7.19
N PRO A 360 0.66 -8.99 -7.69
CA PRO A 360 -0.69 -9.34 -7.24
C PRO A 360 -1.02 -10.79 -7.57
N SER A 361 -2.09 -11.31 -6.96
CA SER A 361 -2.54 -12.67 -7.26
C SER A 361 -3.05 -12.80 -8.71
N GLN A 362 -3.24 -14.05 -9.12
CA GLN A 362 -3.69 -14.37 -10.47
C GLN A 362 -5.11 -13.81 -10.70
N VAL A 363 -5.29 -13.07 -11.81
CA VAL A 363 -6.57 -12.45 -12.18
C VAL A 363 -7.70 -13.49 -12.20
N GLN A 364 -8.80 -13.23 -11.51
CA GLN A 364 -9.98 -14.09 -11.41
C GLN A 364 -11.14 -13.47 -12.20
N LEU A 365 -11.91 -14.32 -12.88
CA LEU A 365 -13.13 -13.91 -13.58
C LEU A 365 -14.32 -13.88 -12.61
N ILE A 366 -15.00 -12.74 -12.50
CA ILE A 366 -16.31 -12.63 -11.83
C ILE A 366 -17.44 -12.93 -12.82
N LYS A 367 -17.39 -12.32 -14.01
CA LYS A 367 -18.43 -12.46 -15.04
C LYS A 367 -17.87 -12.18 -16.44
N ALA A 368 -18.22 -12.99 -17.43
CA ALA A 368 -18.06 -12.66 -18.83
C ALA A 368 -19.40 -12.22 -19.46
N THR A 369 -19.33 -11.42 -20.51
CA THR A 369 -20.43 -11.12 -21.44
C THR A 369 -19.92 -11.25 -22.88
N THR A 370 -20.75 -10.92 -23.87
CA THR A 370 -20.34 -10.87 -25.28
C THR A 370 -19.30 -9.78 -25.58
N SER A 371 -19.21 -8.72 -24.76
CA SER A 371 -18.35 -7.56 -25.02
C SER A 371 -17.61 -7.04 -23.78
N SER A 372 -17.66 -7.77 -22.66
CA SER A 372 -16.97 -7.37 -21.42
C SER A 372 -16.58 -8.53 -20.52
N PHE A 373 -15.56 -8.31 -19.69
CA PHE A 373 -15.24 -9.11 -18.52
C PHE A 373 -15.29 -8.24 -17.26
N HIS A 374 -15.91 -8.73 -16.19
CA HIS A 374 -15.68 -8.23 -14.83
C HIS A 374 -14.65 -9.16 -14.18
N VAL A 375 -13.49 -8.61 -13.80
CA VAL A 375 -12.37 -9.35 -13.22
C VAL A 375 -11.94 -8.76 -11.88
N LYS A 376 -11.26 -9.56 -11.05
CA LYS A 376 -10.65 -9.15 -9.78
C LYS A 376 -9.28 -9.80 -9.57
N TRP A 377 -8.55 -9.32 -8.58
CA TRP A 377 -7.35 -9.93 -8.00
C TRP A 377 -7.34 -9.65 -6.49
N ASP A 378 -6.42 -10.27 -5.75
CA ASP A 378 -6.29 -9.99 -4.31
C ASP A 378 -5.53 -8.69 -4.08
N GLU A 379 -5.89 -7.95 -3.04
CA GLU A 379 -5.33 -6.63 -2.74
C GLU A 379 -3.89 -6.74 -2.22
N VAL A 380 -3.00 -5.92 -2.79
CA VAL A 380 -1.62 -5.75 -2.35
C VAL A 380 -1.55 -4.50 -1.47
N PRO A 381 -1.16 -4.59 -0.19
CA PRO A 381 -1.08 -3.42 0.70
C PRO A 381 -0.15 -2.32 0.19
N THR A 382 -0.43 -1.08 0.57
CA THR A 382 0.42 0.12 0.33
C THR A 382 0.67 0.50 -1.13
N VAL A 383 -0.09 -0.04 -2.08
CA VAL A 383 -0.02 0.35 -3.50
C VAL A 383 -0.81 1.62 -3.79
N GLU A 384 -0.52 2.23 -4.93
CA GLU A 384 -1.19 3.45 -5.44
C GLU A 384 -2.13 3.13 -6.62
N GLY A 385 -2.00 1.92 -7.17
CA GLY A 385 -2.91 1.34 -8.16
C GLY A 385 -2.34 0.07 -8.78
N TYR A 386 -3.05 -0.43 -9.79
CA TYR A 386 -2.76 -1.65 -10.52
C TYR A 386 -2.81 -1.40 -12.03
N LEU A 387 -1.73 -1.70 -12.74
CA LEU A 387 -1.73 -1.76 -14.20
C LEU A 387 -2.31 -3.11 -14.65
N LEU A 388 -3.50 -3.08 -15.24
CA LEU A 388 -4.10 -4.25 -15.88
C LEU A 388 -3.74 -4.25 -17.38
N GLN A 389 -3.21 -5.37 -17.87
CA GLN A 389 -2.91 -5.60 -19.28
C GLN A 389 -3.65 -6.82 -19.82
N LEU A 390 -3.98 -6.78 -21.10
CA LEU A 390 -4.47 -7.94 -21.84
C LEU A 390 -3.66 -8.23 -23.11
N ASN A 391 -3.81 -9.44 -23.62
CA ASN A 391 -3.34 -9.90 -24.92
C ASN A 391 -4.46 -10.70 -25.61
N THR A 392 -4.51 -10.67 -26.94
CA THR A 392 -5.42 -11.48 -27.75
C THR A 392 -4.67 -12.06 -28.96
N ASP A 393 -5.19 -13.15 -29.51
CA ASP A 393 -4.67 -13.80 -30.72
C ASP A 393 -5.31 -13.25 -32.02
N LEU A 394 -6.17 -12.22 -31.94
CA LEU A 394 -6.71 -11.53 -33.12
C LEU A 394 -5.60 -10.85 -33.93
N PRO A 395 -5.58 -10.97 -35.28
CA PRO A 395 -4.67 -10.22 -36.12
C PRO A 395 -4.88 -8.71 -35.96
N TYR A 396 -3.79 -7.96 -35.80
CA TYR A 396 -3.80 -6.50 -35.76
C TYR A 396 -4.27 -5.97 -37.12
N GLN A 397 -5.54 -5.58 -37.25
CA GLN A 397 -6.01 -4.82 -38.39
C GLN A 397 -5.38 -3.43 -38.34
N ALA A 398 -4.48 -3.15 -39.28
CA ALA A 398 -4.01 -1.80 -39.52
C ALA A 398 -5.20 -0.91 -39.93
N ALA A 399 -5.16 0.36 -39.52
CA ALA A 399 -6.12 1.34 -40.02
C ALA A 399 -6.03 1.41 -41.56
N TRP A 400 -7.17 1.52 -42.22
CA TRP A 400 -7.23 1.63 -43.67
C TRP A 400 -6.53 2.93 -44.09
N ALA A 401 -5.74 2.90 -45.16
CA ALA A 401 -5.18 4.10 -45.76
C ALA A 401 -6.25 4.76 -46.64
N ASP A 402 -6.42 6.08 -46.52
CA ASP A 402 -7.41 6.83 -47.30
C ASP A 402 -7.13 6.74 -48.81
N SER A 403 -8.07 6.15 -49.55
CA SER A 403 -7.97 5.96 -50.99
C SER A 403 -8.58 7.12 -51.78
N SER A 404 -8.08 8.33 -51.58
CA SER A 404 -8.47 9.52 -52.38
C SER A 404 -7.62 9.60 -53.66
N ALA A 405 -7.93 8.76 -54.65
CA ALA A 405 -7.24 8.79 -55.94
C ALA A 405 -7.70 9.99 -56.80
N ALA A 406 -6.81 10.96 -57.01
CA ALA A 406 -6.95 12.00 -58.02
C ALA A 406 -6.02 11.69 -59.22
N PRO A 407 -6.48 11.81 -60.49
CA PRO A 407 -5.65 11.49 -61.65
C PRO A 407 -4.65 12.60 -61.97
N ASN A 408 -3.37 12.24 -62.11
CA ASN A 408 -2.32 13.17 -62.54
C ASN A 408 -2.39 13.45 -64.05
N MET A 409 -2.23 14.73 -64.42
CA MET A 409 -1.81 15.16 -65.76
C MET A 409 -0.36 15.68 -65.70
N PRO A 410 0.55 15.26 -66.60
CA PRO A 410 1.97 15.63 -66.52
C PRO A 410 2.34 16.85 -67.38
N GLY A 411 3.24 17.71 -66.90
CA GLY A 411 3.90 18.73 -67.73
C GLY A 411 4.73 19.77 -66.96
N GLY A 412 5.83 20.23 -67.56
CA GLY A 412 6.54 21.45 -67.16
C GLY A 412 7.79 21.31 -66.28
N ARG A 413 8.99 21.24 -66.89
CA ARG A 413 10.26 21.62 -66.25
C ARG A 413 10.55 23.11 -66.50
N ALA A 414 11.07 23.83 -65.50
CA ALA A 414 12.23 24.74 -65.65
C ALA A 414 12.63 25.39 -64.30
N GLU A 415 13.91 25.30 -63.93
CA GLU A 415 14.58 26.37 -63.16
C GLU A 415 15.22 27.38 -64.14
N PRO A 416 15.67 28.56 -63.67
CA PRO A 416 17.13 28.73 -63.64
C PRO A 416 17.71 29.51 -62.44
N HIS A 417 18.64 28.84 -61.74
CA HIS A 417 19.96 29.32 -61.31
C HIS A 417 20.25 30.81 -60.90
N ARG A 418 20.62 30.99 -59.60
CA ARG A 418 21.86 31.66 -59.09
C ARG A 418 22.09 33.18 -59.30
N PRO A 419 23.10 33.82 -58.64
CA PRO A 419 23.85 33.48 -57.41
C PRO A 419 24.05 34.65 -56.38
N SER A 420 24.66 34.30 -55.23
CA SER A 420 25.48 35.09 -54.29
C SER A 420 25.75 36.61 -54.45
N GLY A 421 25.65 37.34 -53.34
CA GLY A 421 26.26 38.68 -53.12
C GLY A 421 26.30 39.06 -51.63
N ASN A 422 27.31 39.84 -51.19
CA ASN A 422 27.56 40.22 -49.78
C ASN A 422 27.30 41.71 -49.51
N SER A 423 27.27 42.08 -48.21
CA SER A 423 27.48 43.44 -47.64
C SER A 423 26.26 44.40 -47.64
N VAL A 424 26.12 45.46 -46.80
CA VAL A 424 26.71 45.85 -45.49
C VAL A 424 25.87 47.03 -44.89
N LEU A 425 25.50 46.96 -43.61
CA LEU A 425 25.03 48.09 -42.74
C LEU A 425 23.79 48.91 -43.27
N PRO A 426 23.35 50.07 -42.69
CA PRO A 426 22.10 50.05 -41.90
C PRO A 426 21.16 51.30 -42.04
N ASN A 427 20.25 51.46 -41.07
CA ASN A 427 19.57 52.70 -40.58
C ASN A 427 18.26 53.23 -41.24
N SER A 428 17.18 53.08 -40.44
CA SER A 428 16.21 54.12 -39.97
C SER A 428 15.28 54.90 -40.93
N ILE A 429 13.97 54.85 -40.60
CA ILE A 429 12.88 55.88 -40.58
C ILE A 429 11.58 55.09 -40.29
N SER A 430 10.85 55.23 -39.16
CA SER A 430 9.91 56.29 -38.72
C SER A 430 8.65 56.41 -39.62
N ASP A 431 7.38 56.52 -39.18
CA ASP A 431 6.69 56.58 -37.86
C ASP A 431 5.37 55.76 -37.95
N THR A 432 4.57 55.47 -36.91
CA THR A 432 3.58 56.35 -36.21
C THR A 432 2.88 55.44 -35.16
N VAL A 433 2.97 55.65 -33.83
CA VAL A 433 2.07 56.48 -32.97
C VAL A 433 0.58 56.11 -33.16
N ASN A 434 -0.26 55.86 -32.14
CA ASN A 434 -0.20 56.08 -30.67
C ASN A 434 -0.61 54.74 -29.91
N SER A 435 -1.15 54.62 -28.69
CA SER A 435 -1.74 55.56 -27.71
C SER A 435 -1.71 55.06 -26.24
N ALA A 436 -1.99 55.99 -25.33
CA ALA A 436 -2.47 55.97 -23.94
C ALA A 436 -2.75 54.64 -23.19
N LYS A 437 -2.52 54.51 -21.87
CA LYS A 437 -1.92 55.35 -20.78
C LYS A 437 -1.62 54.40 -19.57
N THR A 438 -1.12 54.76 -18.38
CA THR A 438 -1.00 56.03 -17.63
C THR A 438 0.31 56.06 -16.80
N GLU A 439 0.34 56.75 -15.65
CA GLU A 439 1.49 57.03 -14.77
C GLU A 439 1.02 56.99 -13.28
N HIS A 440 1.79 57.26 -12.22
CA HIS A 440 3.22 57.64 -12.05
C HIS A 440 3.91 56.59 -11.12
N THR A 441 4.99 56.76 -10.34
CA THR A 441 5.76 57.92 -9.82
C THR A 441 7.21 57.47 -9.52
N ALA A 442 8.13 58.38 -9.18
CA ALA A 442 9.54 58.05 -8.89
C ALA A 442 10.17 58.94 -7.80
N MET A 443 11.27 58.48 -7.19
CA MET A 443 12.34 59.34 -6.67
C MET A 443 13.70 58.59 -6.59
N LYS A 444 14.81 59.32 -6.45
CA LYS A 444 16.18 58.84 -6.75
C LYS A 444 17.27 59.61 -6.00
N GLY A 445 18.26 58.91 -5.45
CA GLY A 445 19.55 59.42 -4.95
C GLY A 445 20.60 58.29 -5.03
N ILE A 446 21.80 58.43 -5.63
CA ILE A 446 22.93 59.35 -5.41
C ILE A 446 23.69 59.01 -4.10
N SER A 447 25.01 58.74 -4.07
CA SER A 447 26.01 58.42 -5.11
C SER A 447 27.34 57.92 -4.46
N VAL A 448 28.39 57.72 -5.29
CA VAL A 448 29.85 57.66 -4.97
C VAL A 448 30.48 56.33 -4.51
N LYS A 449 31.01 55.61 -5.52
CA LYS A 449 32.37 55.03 -5.65
C LYS A 449 33.25 54.80 -4.40
N ASN A 450 33.90 53.63 -4.33
CA ASN A 450 35.28 53.46 -4.85
C ASN A 450 35.74 52.00 -4.93
N LYS A 451 36.73 51.74 -5.81
CA LYS A 451 37.47 50.47 -5.99
C LYS A 451 38.91 50.82 -6.41
N PRO A 452 39.90 49.96 -6.12
CA PRO A 452 40.86 49.62 -7.17
C PRO A 452 41.12 48.11 -7.30
N GLU A 453 41.77 47.73 -8.41
CA GLU A 453 42.20 46.36 -8.75
C GLU A 453 43.72 46.33 -9.05
N PHE A 454 44.20 45.16 -9.52
CA PHE A 454 45.54 44.82 -10.06
C PHE A 454 46.51 44.16 -9.06
N LYS A 455 47.33 43.17 -9.43
CA LYS A 455 47.47 42.40 -10.70
C LYS A 455 48.12 41.01 -10.46
N ALA A 456 48.21 40.18 -11.51
CA ALA A 456 49.07 38.98 -11.59
C ALA A 456 50.57 39.38 -11.73
N THR A 457 51.60 38.51 -11.76
CA THR A 457 51.70 37.13 -12.31
C THR A 457 52.92 36.37 -11.73
N ASP A 458 52.94 35.04 -11.92
CA ASP A 458 53.98 33.99 -11.71
C ASP A 458 55.46 34.35 -11.45
N LEU A 459 56.14 33.51 -10.63
CA LEU A 459 57.38 32.78 -11.00
C LEU A 459 57.76 31.67 -9.97
N ASN A 460 58.60 30.72 -10.40
CA ASN A 460 59.16 29.55 -9.67
C ASN A 460 60.66 29.43 -10.09
N PRO A 461 61.60 28.60 -9.54
CA PRO A 461 61.42 27.24 -8.96
C PRO A 461 62.46 26.81 -7.86
N ILE A 462 62.67 25.48 -7.64
CA ILE A 462 63.90 24.79 -7.11
C ILE A 462 64.18 24.93 -5.57
N LEU A 463 64.53 23.89 -4.76
CA LEU A 463 64.64 22.41 -4.88
C LEU A 463 64.64 21.71 -3.47
N HIS A 464 64.86 20.39 -3.44
CA HIS A 464 65.29 19.49 -2.33
C HIS A 464 64.26 18.75 -1.44
N SER A 465 64.19 17.44 -1.69
CA SER A 465 63.96 16.35 -0.72
C SER A 465 65.31 15.57 -0.57
N PRO A 466 65.52 14.50 0.25
CA PRO A 466 64.71 13.25 0.31
C PRO A 466 64.74 12.41 1.64
N LEU A 467 64.32 11.13 1.53
CA LEU A 467 64.68 9.93 2.35
C LEU A 467 63.99 9.60 3.71
N ALA A 468 62.87 8.86 3.61
CA ALA A 468 62.73 7.42 3.90
C ALA A 468 63.16 6.75 5.26
N SER A 469 62.14 6.14 5.89
CA SER A 469 62.00 4.71 6.31
C SER A 469 62.47 4.14 7.66
N ASN A 470 61.70 3.12 8.08
CA ASN A 470 61.98 1.96 8.97
C ASN A 470 61.70 1.99 10.50
N ALA A 471 60.59 1.30 10.84
CA ALA A 471 60.54 0.09 11.67
C ALA A 471 60.60 0.11 13.23
N SER A 472 59.44 -0.25 13.80
CA SER A 472 59.24 -1.40 14.71
C SER A 472 59.32 -1.28 16.26
N ASN A 473 58.48 -2.13 16.89
CA ASN A 473 58.65 -2.85 18.18
C ASN A 473 58.25 -2.26 19.55
N HIS A 474 57.18 -2.88 20.09
CA HIS A 474 57.06 -3.52 21.43
C HIS A 474 56.74 -2.76 22.74
N ASN A 475 55.64 -3.22 23.35
CA ASN A 475 55.49 -3.70 24.75
C ASN A 475 55.30 -2.75 25.95
N SER A 476 54.06 -2.73 26.45
CA SER A 476 53.60 -3.10 27.81
C SER A 476 54.36 -2.67 29.09
N CYS A 477 53.67 -1.92 29.94
CA CYS A 477 53.36 -2.19 31.37
C CYS A 477 52.36 -1.09 31.84
N VAL A 478 51.36 -1.27 32.69
CA VAL A 478 51.19 -2.07 33.92
C VAL A 478 52.17 -1.69 35.02
N ALA A 479 51.76 -0.72 35.84
CA ALA A 479 52.26 -0.47 37.18
C ALA A 479 51.06 -0.04 38.06
N ASP A 480 51.13 -0.33 39.36
CA ASP A 480 50.01 -0.33 40.30
C ASP A 480 50.36 0.51 41.56
N MET A 481 49.41 0.66 42.48
CA MET A 481 49.55 1.17 43.86
C MET A 481 49.88 2.66 44.04
N LEU A 482 48.99 3.36 44.75
CA LEU A 482 49.19 3.58 46.19
C LEU A 482 47.87 3.97 46.89
N ARG A 483 47.85 3.96 48.23
CA ARG A 483 46.63 3.91 49.05
C ARG A 483 46.83 4.63 50.41
N LYS A 484 45.76 5.21 50.97
CA LYS A 484 45.68 5.86 52.32
C LYS A 484 46.39 7.23 52.44
N ASN A 485 46.05 8.15 53.37
CA ASN A 485 45.05 8.14 54.46
C ASN A 485 44.39 9.53 54.72
N GLU A 486 43.71 9.69 55.88
CA GLU A 486 42.76 10.77 56.27
C GLU A 486 43.35 12.18 56.56
N GLY A 487 42.48 13.21 56.72
CA GLY A 487 42.78 14.67 56.82
C GLY A 487 43.27 15.18 58.20
N PRO A 488 42.85 16.36 58.76
CA PRO A 488 41.80 17.32 58.35
C PRO A 488 42.19 18.85 58.41
N HIS A 489 41.19 19.76 58.42
CA HIS A 489 41.19 21.21 58.80
C HIS A 489 41.34 22.36 57.75
N THR A 490 40.26 23.15 57.63
CA THR A 490 40.10 24.65 57.55
C THR A 490 41.23 25.55 57.00
N SER A 491 40.99 26.67 56.28
CA SER A 491 39.81 27.37 55.65
C SER A 491 40.33 28.67 54.95
N ALA A 492 39.62 29.69 54.42
CA ALA A 492 38.19 30.08 54.28
C ALA A 492 38.02 31.15 53.15
N ASN A 493 36.80 31.33 52.62
CA ASN A 493 36.27 32.51 51.85
C ASN A 493 36.95 32.82 50.48
N VAL A 494 36.36 33.48 49.47
CA VAL A 494 35.10 34.25 49.22
C VAL A 494 34.54 33.79 47.84
N GLY A 495 33.25 33.82 47.49
CA GLY A 495 32.03 34.27 48.17
C GLY A 495 30.75 33.97 47.35
N VAL A 496 29.60 34.52 47.76
CA VAL A 496 28.26 34.13 47.29
C VAL A 496 27.69 35.12 46.27
N LEU A 497 26.93 34.63 45.28
CA LEU A 497 25.78 35.34 44.70
C LEU A 497 24.57 34.42 44.58
N SER A 498 23.39 34.97 44.84
CA SER A 498 22.07 34.31 44.83
C SER A 498 21.00 35.37 44.51
N SER A 499 19.74 34.95 44.30
CA SER A 499 18.60 35.76 43.84
C SER A 499 18.74 36.22 42.36
N CYS A 500 17.67 36.58 41.62
CA CYS A 500 16.36 37.06 42.06
C CYS A 500 15.18 36.13 41.70
N LEU A 501 14.26 35.98 42.67
CA LEU A 501 12.82 35.98 42.39
C LEU A 501 12.37 37.44 42.19
N ASP A 502 11.31 37.69 41.44
CA ASP A 502 10.59 38.96 41.52
C ASP A 502 9.07 38.69 41.49
N LEU A 503 8.31 39.42 42.31
CA LEU A 503 6.90 39.17 42.59
C LEU A 503 6.24 40.48 43.00
N ARG A 504 5.20 40.91 42.27
CA ARG A 504 4.43 42.13 42.57
C ARG A 504 2.92 41.86 42.63
N THR A 505 2.30 42.43 43.65
CA THR A 505 0.87 42.40 44.04
C THR A 505 0.18 43.76 43.73
N VAL A 506 -1.11 43.95 44.12
CA VAL A 506 -2.10 45.05 43.83
C VAL A 506 -3.14 44.61 42.78
N ILE A 507 -4.47 44.48 43.02
CA ILE A 507 -5.36 44.55 44.22
C ILE A 507 -6.45 43.45 44.08
N PRO A 508 -6.99 42.83 45.16
CA PRO A 508 -8.18 41.98 45.10
C PRO A 508 -9.50 42.73 45.40
N GLU A 509 -10.60 42.43 44.69
CA GLU A 509 -11.96 42.84 45.07
C GLU A 509 -12.97 41.68 45.08
N THR A 510 -13.66 41.58 46.22
CA THR A 510 -14.97 40.95 46.54
C THR A 510 -15.43 39.62 45.95
N CYS A 511 -15.75 38.73 46.88
CA CYS A 511 -16.42 37.43 46.73
C CYS A 511 -17.85 37.50 46.14
N ALA A 512 -18.26 36.38 45.55
CA ALA A 512 -19.56 35.76 45.87
C ALA A 512 -19.37 34.23 45.90
N SER A 513 -19.99 33.54 46.86
CA SER A 513 -19.88 32.08 47.03
C SER A 513 -21.26 31.45 47.22
N SER A 514 -21.41 30.21 46.76
CA SER A 514 -22.57 29.37 47.08
C SER A 514 -22.17 27.89 47.08
N ILE A 515 -21.93 27.33 48.27
CA ILE A 515 -21.77 25.89 48.49
C ILE A 515 -23.14 25.32 48.85
N VAL A 516 -23.57 24.24 48.19
CA VAL A 516 -24.51 23.25 48.78
C VAL A 516 -24.02 21.86 48.41
N SER A 517 -24.13 20.93 49.36
CA SER A 517 -23.66 19.54 49.27
C SER A 517 -24.86 18.57 49.19
N SER A 518 -24.61 17.40 48.59
CA SER A 518 -25.21 16.08 48.91
C SER A 518 -26.73 15.92 49.09
N ALA A 519 -27.32 14.97 48.34
CA ALA A 519 -28.12 13.89 48.92
C ALA A 519 -28.30 12.71 47.93
N GLN A 520 -28.45 11.50 48.46
CA GLN A 520 -29.06 10.36 47.75
C GLN A 520 -30.53 10.23 48.20
N SER A 521 -31.41 9.77 47.31
CA SER A 521 -32.69 9.19 47.73
C SER A 521 -33.22 8.20 46.68
N LEU A 522 -33.58 6.99 47.12
CA LEU A 522 -34.37 6.03 46.34
C LEU A 522 -35.86 6.24 46.62
N VAL A 523 -36.69 6.32 45.57
CA VAL A 523 -38.14 6.00 45.65
C VAL A 523 -38.53 5.20 44.40
N THR A 524 -39.57 4.39 44.53
CA THR A 524 -39.89 3.22 43.68
C THR A 524 -41.10 3.46 42.76
N GLN A 525 -41.32 2.50 41.83
CA GLN A 525 -42.59 2.23 41.12
C GLN A 525 -43.00 3.26 40.02
N GLN A 526 -43.85 2.94 39.04
CA GLN A 526 -44.60 1.70 38.77
C GLN A 526 -44.74 1.39 37.27
N THR A 527 -45.13 0.16 36.92
CA THR A 527 -45.37 -0.28 35.53
C THR A 527 -46.79 0.04 35.05
N ILE A 528 -46.93 0.63 33.86
CA ILE A 528 -48.18 0.61 33.08
C ILE A 528 -47.85 0.16 31.65
N LYS A 529 -48.64 -0.79 31.12
CA LYS A 529 -48.67 -1.13 29.69
C LYS A 529 -49.88 -0.44 29.06
N THR A 530 -49.70 0.13 27.88
CA THR A 530 -50.79 0.40 26.91
C THR A 530 -50.28 0.16 25.50
N GLU A 531 -51.04 -0.60 24.72
CA GLU A 531 -50.73 -0.93 23.33
C GLU A 531 -51.41 0.06 22.38
N SER A 532 -50.70 0.57 21.37
CA SER A 532 -51.32 1.01 20.11
C SER A 532 -50.30 1.16 18.98
N SER A 533 -50.59 0.50 17.86
CA SER A 533 -49.99 0.61 16.53
C SER A 533 -49.62 2.03 16.04
N SER A 534 -48.52 2.20 15.30
CA SER A 534 -48.54 2.32 13.81
C SER A 534 -47.30 3.01 13.18
N THR A 535 -46.72 2.36 12.16
CA THR A 535 -46.05 2.92 10.96
C THR A 535 -44.85 3.89 11.03
N ASN A 536 -43.76 3.44 10.39
CA ASN A 536 -42.85 4.18 9.49
C ASN A 536 -41.98 5.35 10.02
N GLY A 537 -40.67 5.11 10.10
CA GLY A 537 -39.63 6.14 10.22
C GLY A 537 -38.23 5.52 10.22
N ALA A 538 -37.43 5.74 9.17
CA ALA A 538 -36.15 5.07 9.01
C ALA A 538 -35.06 5.58 9.98
N VAL A 539 -34.24 4.68 10.50
CA VAL A 539 -32.98 4.98 11.21
C VAL A 539 -31.85 4.26 10.51
N VAL A 540 -30.76 4.98 10.23
CA VAL A 540 -29.55 4.44 9.58
C VAL A 540 -28.82 3.50 10.53
N LYS A 541 -28.41 2.31 10.04
CA LYS A 541 -27.51 1.41 10.77
C LYS A 541 -26.06 1.72 10.43
N ASP A 542 -25.23 1.78 11.46
CA ASP A 542 -23.77 1.89 11.36
C ASP A 542 -23.15 0.48 11.27
N GLU A 543 -22.25 0.27 10.31
CA GLU A 543 -21.69 -1.04 9.93
C GLU A 543 -20.16 -0.98 9.96
N THR A 544 -19.58 -1.07 11.17
CA THR A 544 -18.12 -1.09 11.39
C THR A 544 -17.65 -2.26 12.26
N SER A 545 -18.17 -3.47 12.00
CA SER A 545 -17.61 -4.72 12.52
C SER A 545 -16.67 -5.40 11.51
N LEU A 546 -15.39 -5.57 11.87
CA LEU A 546 -14.44 -6.37 11.09
C LEU A 546 -14.92 -7.84 10.99
N PRO A 547 -14.92 -8.47 9.80
CA PRO A 547 -15.46 -9.82 9.63
C PRO A 547 -14.59 -10.87 10.34
N ALA A 548 -15.18 -11.54 11.33
CA ALA A 548 -14.52 -12.60 12.08
C ALA A 548 -14.59 -13.94 11.33
N LEU A 549 -13.47 -14.37 10.75
CA LEU A 549 -13.31 -15.73 10.21
C LEU A 549 -12.95 -16.69 11.33
N SER A 550 -13.93 -17.47 11.81
CA SER A 550 -13.69 -18.62 12.68
C SER A 550 -13.32 -19.83 11.83
N ALA A 551 -12.08 -20.31 11.97
CA ALA A 551 -11.67 -21.60 11.44
C ALA A 551 -11.90 -22.68 12.50
N LYS A 552 -13.04 -23.39 12.41
CA LYS A 552 -13.18 -24.71 13.04
C LYS A 552 -12.56 -25.77 12.13
N ALA A 553 -11.68 -26.59 12.68
CA ALA A 553 -11.39 -27.90 12.12
C ALA A 553 -12.29 -28.92 12.82
N GLU A 554 -13.03 -29.70 12.04
CA GLU A 554 -13.75 -30.88 12.53
C GLU A 554 -13.26 -32.10 11.73
N VAL A 555 -13.12 -33.21 12.44
CA VAL A 555 -12.69 -34.52 11.93
C VAL A 555 -13.95 -35.32 11.63
N ASP A 556 -13.93 -36.19 10.63
CA ASP A 556 -14.99 -37.18 10.42
C ASP A 556 -14.43 -38.54 9.99
N GLU A 557 -15.14 -39.61 10.35
CA GLU A 557 -14.72 -41.00 10.16
C GLU A 557 -15.43 -41.68 8.98
N THR A 558 -14.98 -42.89 8.63
CA THR A 558 -15.48 -43.66 7.49
C THR A 558 -16.75 -44.47 7.79
N CYS A 559 -17.74 -44.44 6.89
CA CYS A 559 -18.62 -45.60 6.69
C CYS A 559 -19.14 -45.74 5.24
N ALA A 560 -19.75 -46.89 4.93
CA ALA A 560 -19.68 -47.52 3.61
C ALA A 560 -20.88 -47.30 2.63
N LEU A 561 -20.55 -47.27 1.33
CA LEU A 561 -21.09 -48.05 0.19
C LEU A 561 -22.59 -48.50 0.19
N PRO A 562 -23.30 -48.43 -0.96
CA PRO A 562 -23.01 -49.33 -2.09
C PRO A 562 -22.92 -48.67 -3.49
N ALA A 563 -22.42 -49.43 -4.47
CA ALA A 563 -22.15 -48.99 -5.84
C ALA A 563 -22.66 -49.99 -6.89
N THR A 564 -22.85 -49.55 -8.14
CA THR A 564 -23.11 -50.45 -9.27
C THR A 564 -22.44 -49.93 -10.56
N LYS A 565 -21.41 -50.67 -11.01
CA LYS A 565 -20.94 -50.98 -12.39
C LYS A 565 -21.14 -49.95 -13.53
N MET A 566 -20.26 -49.78 -14.52
CA MET A 566 -18.93 -50.31 -14.93
C MET A 566 -18.51 -49.50 -16.20
N SER A 567 -17.28 -49.41 -16.70
CA SER A 567 -15.90 -49.63 -16.19
C SER A 567 -14.91 -49.21 -17.30
N ARG A 568 -13.65 -48.90 -16.98
CA ARG A 568 -12.55 -48.75 -17.97
C ARG A 568 -11.27 -49.41 -17.45
N VAL A 569 -10.49 -50.01 -18.35
CA VAL A 569 -9.30 -50.82 -18.06
C VAL A 569 -8.03 -49.95 -18.02
N GLU A 570 -7.10 -50.31 -17.13
CA GLU A 570 -5.76 -49.69 -16.97
C GLU A 570 -4.67 -50.40 -17.79
N ILE A 571 -3.49 -49.78 -17.90
CA ILE A 571 -2.15 -50.34 -17.58
C ILE A 571 -1.16 -49.16 -17.64
N HIS A 572 -0.62 -48.67 -16.51
CA HIS A 572 0.51 -49.16 -15.70
C HIS A 572 1.92 -48.88 -16.30
N ALA A 573 2.67 -48.00 -15.64
CA ALA A 573 4.14 -47.86 -15.72
C ALA A 573 4.66 -47.13 -14.45
N THR A 574 5.81 -47.52 -13.92
CA THR A 574 6.31 -47.13 -12.58
C THR A 574 7.57 -46.24 -12.60
N ALA A 575 7.79 -45.46 -11.55
CA ALA A 575 9.09 -44.83 -11.25
C ALA A 575 10.05 -45.85 -10.55
N VAL A 576 11.31 -45.60 -10.14
CA VAL A 576 12.15 -44.42 -9.79
C VAL A 576 13.66 -44.87 -9.92
N PRO A 577 14.73 -44.24 -9.37
CA PRO A 577 15.25 -42.85 -9.39
C PRO A 577 16.77 -42.79 -9.82
N PHE A 578 17.52 -41.74 -9.42
CA PHE A 578 19.00 -41.53 -9.51
C PHE A 578 19.60 -41.19 -10.89
N SER A 579 20.75 -40.48 -11.03
CA SER A 579 21.67 -39.82 -10.06
C SER A 579 22.32 -38.53 -10.64
N VAL A 580 22.96 -37.73 -9.77
CA VAL A 580 23.73 -36.52 -10.09
C VAL A 580 25.04 -36.83 -10.84
N TRP A 581 25.44 -35.98 -11.80
CA TRP A 581 26.83 -35.91 -12.28
C TRP A 581 27.39 -34.48 -12.38
N ARG A 582 28.73 -34.42 -12.43
CA ARG A 582 29.57 -33.24 -12.16
C ARG A 582 29.96 -32.51 -13.46
N ILE A 583 30.00 -31.17 -13.44
CA ILE A 583 30.48 -30.37 -14.59
C ILE A 583 32.01 -30.25 -14.54
N SER A 584 32.67 -30.47 -15.68
CA SER A 584 34.04 -30.05 -15.96
C SER A 584 34.14 -29.53 -17.41
N SER A 585 34.90 -28.47 -17.61
CA SER A 585 35.06 -27.74 -18.88
C SER A 585 35.94 -28.47 -19.91
N ILE A 586 35.65 -28.29 -21.21
CA ILE A 586 36.63 -28.18 -22.31
C ILE A 586 35.96 -27.53 -23.54
N SER A 587 36.76 -27.09 -24.52
CA SER A 587 36.41 -26.06 -25.52
C SER A 587 36.14 -26.56 -26.95
N ASN A 588 35.51 -25.68 -27.75
CA ASN A 588 35.64 -25.49 -29.20
C ASN A 588 35.66 -26.71 -30.16
N ALA A 589 34.62 -26.82 -30.99
CA ALA A 589 34.77 -26.99 -32.45
C ALA A 589 33.50 -26.55 -33.20
N LYS A 590 33.65 -25.96 -34.40
CA LYS A 590 32.58 -25.87 -35.40
C LYS A 590 32.64 -27.10 -36.31
N LYS A 591 31.49 -27.58 -36.79
CA LYS A 591 31.39 -28.26 -38.09
C LYS A 591 29.99 -28.06 -38.69
N GLU A 592 29.93 -27.79 -39.98
CA GLU A 592 28.71 -27.51 -40.73
C GLU A 592 28.30 -28.72 -41.58
N THR A 593 27.00 -28.88 -41.84
CA THR A 593 26.41 -29.73 -42.90
C THR A 593 24.93 -29.31 -43.10
N PRO A 594 24.32 -29.54 -44.27
CA PRO A 594 23.46 -28.51 -44.85
C PRO A 594 21.93 -28.69 -44.73
N SER A 595 21.25 -27.54 -44.84
CA SER A 595 19.90 -27.26 -45.38
C SER A 595 18.87 -28.39 -45.53
N ASN A 596 17.67 -28.17 -44.96
CA ASN A 596 16.40 -28.62 -45.52
C ASN A 596 15.32 -27.54 -45.23
N PRO A 597 14.50 -27.06 -46.21
CA PRO A 597 13.74 -25.81 -46.05
C PRO A 597 12.38 -26.00 -45.36
N GLY A 598 12.40 -26.27 -44.05
CA GLY A 598 11.21 -26.20 -43.20
C GLY A 598 10.89 -24.75 -42.79
N ALA A 599 9.99 -24.07 -43.50
CA ALA A 599 9.64 -22.67 -43.24
C ALA A 599 8.78 -22.51 -41.97
N THR A 600 9.40 -22.61 -40.79
CA THR A 600 8.75 -22.25 -39.52
C THR A 600 8.42 -20.76 -39.51
N VAL A 601 7.15 -20.43 -39.75
CA VAL A 601 6.61 -19.09 -39.54
C VAL A 601 6.90 -18.71 -38.09
N LYS A 602 7.77 -17.72 -37.89
CA LYS A 602 8.04 -17.18 -36.55
C LYS A 602 6.73 -16.60 -36.01
N ALA A 603 6.17 -17.25 -35.00
CA ALA A 603 5.06 -16.68 -34.25
C ALA A 603 5.52 -15.34 -33.67
N GLY A 604 4.95 -14.24 -34.16
CA GLY A 604 5.32 -12.90 -33.72
C GLY A 604 5.11 -12.74 -32.22
N GLU A 605 6.00 -12.02 -31.54
CA GLU A 605 5.91 -11.81 -30.10
C GLU A 605 4.56 -11.20 -29.75
N ARG A 606 3.77 -11.93 -28.94
CA ARG A 606 2.41 -11.54 -28.57
C ARG A 606 2.42 -10.25 -27.74
N GLN A 607 2.08 -9.14 -28.39
CA GLN A 607 2.07 -7.83 -27.77
C GLN A 607 1.01 -7.75 -26.67
N TRP A 608 1.42 -7.24 -25.50
CA TRP A 608 0.51 -6.87 -24.43
C TRP A 608 0.03 -5.43 -24.61
N CYS A 609 -1.25 -5.21 -24.36
CA CYS A 609 -1.93 -3.93 -24.43
C CYS A 609 -2.44 -3.53 -23.06
N ASP A 610 -2.37 -2.24 -22.74
CA ASP A 610 -2.91 -1.70 -21.49
C ASP A 610 -4.44 -1.69 -21.54
N VAL A 611 -5.08 -2.17 -20.48
CA VAL A 611 -6.50 -1.92 -20.21
C VAL A 611 -6.67 -0.58 -19.49
N GLY A 612 -5.75 -0.29 -18.56
CA GLY A 612 -5.68 0.95 -17.81
C GLY A 612 -5.06 0.73 -16.43
N ILE A 613 -5.02 1.81 -15.64
CA ILE A 613 -4.58 1.77 -14.24
C ILE A 613 -5.80 1.94 -13.32
N PHE A 614 -5.96 1.01 -12.39
CA PHE A 614 -7.10 0.91 -11.48
C PHE A 614 -6.64 1.13 -10.04
N LYS A 615 -7.37 1.92 -9.25
CA LYS A 615 -7.07 2.05 -7.80
C LYS A 615 -7.55 0.82 -7.02
N ASN A 616 -8.70 0.28 -7.40
CA ASN A 616 -9.33 -0.87 -6.75
C ASN A 616 -8.79 -2.19 -7.34
N ASN A 617 -8.98 -3.30 -6.61
CA ASN A 617 -8.59 -4.64 -7.04
C ASN A 617 -9.59 -5.33 -8.01
N THR A 618 -10.47 -4.55 -8.65
CA THR A 618 -11.54 -5.01 -9.54
C THR A 618 -11.63 -4.13 -10.78
N ALA A 619 -11.85 -4.72 -11.96
CA ALA A 619 -12.01 -3.97 -13.21
C ALA A 619 -13.15 -4.53 -14.08
N LEU A 620 -13.95 -3.62 -14.66
CA LEU A 620 -14.84 -3.92 -15.77
C LEU A 620 -14.12 -3.59 -17.08
N VAL A 621 -13.73 -4.63 -17.82
CA VAL A 621 -12.99 -4.53 -19.08
C VAL A 621 -13.95 -4.70 -20.24
N SER A 622 -14.24 -3.63 -20.97
CA SER A 622 -14.90 -3.66 -22.29
C SER A 622 -14.00 -3.19 -23.43
N GLN A 623 -12.90 -2.50 -23.10
CA GLN A 623 -11.98 -1.85 -24.03
C GLN A 623 -10.53 -2.01 -23.57
N PHE A 624 -9.59 -1.86 -24.50
CA PHE A 624 -8.15 -1.77 -24.25
C PHE A 624 -7.48 -0.77 -25.21
N TYR A 625 -6.29 -0.29 -24.85
CA TYR A 625 -5.54 0.71 -25.60
C TYR A 625 -4.57 0.07 -26.61
N LEU A 626 -4.58 0.56 -27.85
CA LEU A 626 -3.66 0.15 -28.90
C LEU A 626 -2.38 1.02 -28.83
N LEU A 627 -1.25 0.39 -28.50
CA LEU A 627 0.05 1.04 -28.45
C LEU A 627 0.66 1.22 -29.86
N PRO A 628 1.16 2.42 -30.23
CA PRO A 628 1.78 2.65 -31.54
C PRO A 628 2.99 1.75 -31.80
N LYS A 629 3.04 1.16 -33.00
CA LYS A 629 4.17 0.33 -33.45
C LYS A 629 5.50 1.09 -33.34
N GLY A 630 6.50 0.48 -32.71
CA GLY A 630 7.83 1.06 -32.47
C GLY A 630 8.08 1.46 -31.01
N LYS A 631 7.04 1.77 -30.22
CA LYS A 631 7.17 1.83 -28.76
C LYS A 631 6.91 0.44 -28.18
N GLN A 632 7.94 -0.16 -27.57
CA GLN A 632 7.75 -1.31 -26.68
C GLN A 632 6.87 -0.91 -25.49
N SER A 633 6.33 -1.90 -24.78
CA SER A 633 5.53 -1.68 -23.56
C SER A 633 6.26 -0.78 -22.55
N THR A 634 5.51 -0.09 -21.70
CA THR A 634 5.97 0.87 -20.67
C THR A 634 6.83 0.25 -19.54
N SER A 635 7.40 -0.94 -19.75
CA SER A 635 8.36 -1.62 -18.87
C SER A 635 9.73 -0.92 -18.72
N LYS A 636 9.90 0.27 -19.30
CA LYS A 636 11.08 1.16 -19.14
C LYS A 636 10.69 2.61 -18.81
N VAL A 637 9.68 2.81 -17.97
CA VAL A 637 9.48 4.08 -17.27
C VAL A 637 10.10 3.94 -15.88
N GLU A 638 11.18 4.68 -15.61
CA GLU A 638 11.92 4.63 -14.34
C GLU A 638 11.34 5.60 -13.28
N ASN A 639 10.45 6.51 -13.69
CA ASN A 639 9.66 7.39 -12.81
C ASN A 639 8.22 6.89 -12.63
N ALA A 640 7.54 7.39 -11.61
CA ALA A 640 6.12 7.12 -11.34
C ALA A 640 5.13 7.91 -12.22
N ASP A 641 5.55 8.29 -13.44
CA ASP A 641 4.72 9.04 -14.38
C ASP A 641 3.64 8.12 -14.98
N VAL A 642 2.38 8.36 -14.59
CA VAL A 642 1.20 7.64 -15.10
C VAL A 642 1.15 7.80 -16.62
N PRO A 643 1.05 6.70 -17.42
CA PRO A 643 0.98 6.81 -18.87
C PRO A 643 -0.22 7.66 -19.29
N ASP A 644 0.02 8.68 -20.12
CA ASP A 644 -1.07 9.48 -20.66
C ASP A 644 -1.84 8.69 -21.72
N TYR A 645 -3.00 8.19 -21.31
CA TYR A 645 -3.93 7.44 -22.15
C TYR A 645 -4.82 8.32 -23.03
N SER A 646 -4.72 9.66 -22.97
CA SER A 646 -5.62 10.58 -23.70
C SER A 646 -5.49 10.49 -25.22
N LEU A 647 -4.28 10.23 -25.73
CA LEU A 647 -3.97 10.17 -27.17
C LEU A 647 -3.98 8.74 -27.75
N LEU A 648 -4.32 7.72 -26.95
CA LEU A 648 -4.25 6.31 -27.38
C LEU A 648 -5.60 5.79 -27.87
N LYS A 649 -5.62 5.24 -29.10
CA LYS A 649 -6.82 4.64 -29.69
C LYS A 649 -7.28 3.43 -28.85
N LYS A 650 -8.56 3.41 -28.49
CA LYS A 650 -9.20 2.27 -27.85
C LYS A 650 -9.72 1.25 -28.86
N GLN A 651 -9.82 0.00 -28.43
CA GLN A 651 -10.39 -1.12 -29.15
C GLN A 651 -11.35 -1.89 -28.23
N ASP A 652 -12.57 -2.13 -28.68
CA ASP A 652 -13.57 -2.93 -27.97
C ASP A 652 -13.22 -4.43 -27.99
N LEU A 653 -13.68 -5.17 -26.98
CA LEU A 653 -13.59 -6.64 -26.97
C LEU A 653 -14.56 -7.28 -27.97
N VAL A 654 -14.07 -8.28 -28.70
CA VAL A 654 -14.82 -9.03 -29.71
C VAL A 654 -15.55 -10.22 -29.07
N PRO A 655 -16.80 -10.54 -29.44
CA PRO A 655 -17.51 -11.71 -28.93
C PRO A 655 -16.84 -13.04 -29.30
N GLY A 656 -16.98 -14.06 -28.45
CA GLY A 656 -16.41 -15.40 -28.68
C GLY A 656 -14.87 -15.47 -28.76
N THR A 657 -14.15 -14.42 -28.38
CA THR A 657 -12.69 -14.30 -28.53
C THR A 657 -11.95 -14.60 -27.22
N GLY A 658 -10.78 -15.24 -27.34
CA GLY A 658 -9.87 -15.50 -26.22
C GLY A 658 -9.02 -14.27 -25.87
N TYR A 659 -8.92 -13.99 -24.58
CA TYR A 659 -8.15 -12.89 -24.01
C TYR A 659 -7.33 -13.39 -22.82
N ARG A 660 -6.02 -13.13 -22.86
CA ARG A 660 -5.09 -13.36 -21.75
C ARG A 660 -4.95 -12.09 -20.92
N PHE A 661 -4.92 -12.21 -19.60
CA PHE A 661 -4.85 -11.11 -18.64
C PHE A 661 -3.66 -11.26 -17.69
N ARG A 662 -3.04 -10.13 -17.35
CA ARG A 662 -2.05 -10.01 -16.26
C ARG A 662 -2.18 -8.65 -15.58
N VAL A 663 -1.87 -8.58 -14.29
CA VAL A 663 -1.93 -7.34 -13.51
C VAL A 663 -0.63 -7.13 -12.73
N ALA A 664 -0.17 -5.88 -12.62
CA ALA A 664 0.98 -5.50 -11.78
C ALA A 664 0.60 -4.36 -10.84
N ALA A 665 1.07 -4.42 -9.60
CA ALA A 665 0.91 -3.33 -8.63
C ALA A 665 1.93 -2.20 -8.85
N ILE A 666 1.58 -0.98 -8.41
CA ILE A 666 2.37 0.24 -8.60
C ILE A 666 2.49 0.99 -7.27
N ASN A 667 3.68 1.50 -6.93
CA ASN A 667 3.89 2.47 -5.84
C ASN A 667 4.90 3.56 -6.27
N GLY A 668 5.43 4.35 -5.33
CA GLY A 668 6.44 5.39 -5.60
C GLY A 668 7.77 4.87 -6.16
N CYS A 669 8.07 3.57 -6.07
CA CYS A 669 9.20 2.92 -6.74
C CYS A 669 8.86 2.42 -8.16
N GLY A 670 7.64 2.64 -8.63
CA GLY A 670 7.14 2.25 -9.96
C GLY A 670 6.43 0.89 -10.00
N ILE A 671 6.30 0.35 -11.21
CA ILE A 671 5.53 -0.89 -11.48
C ILE A 671 6.33 -2.12 -11.03
N GLY A 672 5.71 -2.97 -10.21
CA GLY A 672 6.22 -4.27 -9.75
C GLY A 672 6.14 -5.39 -10.80
N PRO A 673 6.41 -6.65 -10.42
CA PRO A 673 6.25 -7.79 -11.32
C PRO A 673 4.76 -8.07 -11.60
N PHE A 674 4.48 -8.61 -12.79
CA PHE A 674 3.12 -9.02 -13.16
C PHE A 674 2.71 -10.33 -12.48
N SER A 675 1.40 -10.46 -12.25
CA SER A 675 0.73 -11.69 -11.83
C SER A 675 0.99 -12.86 -12.80
N LYS A 676 0.66 -14.08 -12.36
CA LYS A 676 0.45 -15.20 -13.30
C LYS A 676 -0.60 -14.80 -14.35
N VAL A 677 -0.40 -15.26 -15.58
CA VAL A 677 -1.33 -15.01 -16.70
C VAL A 677 -2.58 -15.85 -16.52
N SER A 678 -3.74 -15.23 -16.78
CA SER A 678 -5.05 -15.89 -16.79
C SER A 678 -5.64 -15.81 -18.19
N GLU A 679 -6.49 -16.76 -18.58
CA GLU A 679 -7.06 -16.81 -19.93
C GLU A 679 -8.58 -16.99 -19.86
N PHE A 680 -9.32 -16.05 -20.45
CA PHE A 680 -10.78 -16.00 -20.45
C PHE A 680 -11.31 -15.82 -21.87
N LYS A 681 -12.58 -16.17 -22.09
CA LYS A 681 -13.23 -16.06 -23.40
C LYS A 681 -14.53 -15.26 -23.27
N THR A 682 -14.73 -14.26 -24.12
CA THR A 682 -16.00 -13.54 -24.19
C THR A 682 -17.11 -14.49 -24.63
N CYS A 683 -18.34 -14.25 -24.19
CA CYS A 683 -19.48 -15.06 -24.58
C CYS A 683 -19.69 -14.97 -26.11
N ILE A 684 -20.18 -16.05 -26.70
CA ILE A 684 -20.71 -16.03 -28.07
C ILE A 684 -22.15 -15.52 -28.00
N PRO A 685 -22.62 -14.64 -28.91
CA PRO A 685 -24.03 -14.26 -28.95
C PRO A 685 -24.90 -15.48 -29.24
N GLY A 686 -25.91 -15.71 -28.39
CA GLY A 686 -26.85 -16.84 -28.50
C GLY A 686 -27.94 -16.62 -29.55
N PHE A 687 -28.99 -17.44 -29.54
CA PHE A 687 -30.21 -17.16 -30.29
C PHE A 687 -30.95 -15.94 -29.69
N PRO A 688 -31.69 -15.16 -30.50
CA PRO A 688 -32.49 -14.06 -29.97
C PRO A 688 -33.66 -14.60 -29.14
N GLY A 689 -34.17 -13.81 -28.20
CA GLY A 689 -35.41 -14.11 -27.49
C GLY A 689 -36.65 -14.01 -28.38
N ALA A 690 -37.80 -14.30 -27.80
CA ALA A 690 -39.08 -14.15 -28.50
C ALA A 690 -39.50 -12.66 -28.58
N PRO A 691 -40.06 -12.18 -29.71
CA PRO A 691 -40.58 -10.81 -29.85
C PRO A 691 -41.66 -10.47 -28.82
N SER A 692 -41.64 -9.26 -28.28
CA SER A 692 -42.48 -8.85 -27.15
C SER A 692 -43.69 -8.01 -27.57
N ALA A 693 -44.59 -7.72 -26.62
CA ALA A 693 -45.73 -6.80 -26.76
C ALA A 693 -46.54 -6.91 -28.08
N VAL A 694 -46.85 -8.13 -28.51
CA VAL A 694 -47.58 -8.37 -29.77
C VAL A 694 -49.02 -7.82 -29.70
N ARG A 695 -49.32 -6.83 -30.53
CA ARG A 695 -50.64 -6.18 -30.68
C ARG A 695 -51.27 -6.57 -32.02
N ILE A 696 -52.56 -6.87 -32.01
CA ILE A 696 -53.33 -7.32 -33.17
C ILE A 696 -54.52 -6.38 -33.38
N SER A 697 -54.65 -5.84 -34.58
CA SER A 697 -55.69 -4.88 -34.96
C SER A 697 -56.28 -5.24 -36.32
N LYS A 698 -57.60 -5.10 -36.49
CA LYS A 698 -58.27 -5.29 -37.80
C LYS A 698 -58.33 -3.95 -38.53
N ASN A 699 -57.91 -3.91 -39.79
CA ASN A 699 -58.10 -2.76 -40.68
C ASN A 699 -58.94 -3.16 -41.90
N VAL A 700 -59.10 -2.27 -42.89
CA VAL A 700 -59.88 -2.55 -44.11
C VAL A 700 -59.16 -3.55 -45.03
N GLU A 701 -57.83 -3.61 -44.96
CA GLU A 701 -56.97 -4.44 -45.82
C GLU A 701 -56.76 -5.87 -45.28
N GLY A 702 -57.00 -6.09 -43.98
CA GLY A 702 -56.86 -7.38 -43.31
C GLY A 702 -56.64 -7.26 -41.80
N ILE A 703 -55.58 -7.89 -41.30
CA ILE A 703 -55.13 -7.82 -39.91
C ILE A 703 -53.75 -7.20 -39.86
N HIS A 704 -53.62 -6.05 -39.21
CA HIS A 704 -52.34 -5.44 -38.88
C HIS A 704 -51.80 -6.05 -37.57
N LEU A 705 -50.67 -6.75 -37.68
CA LEU A 705 -49.87 -7.26 -36.57
C LEU A 705 -48.74 -6.26 -36.29
N SER A 706 -48.46 -6.01 -35.02
CA SER A 706 -47.30 -5.24 -34.57
C SER A 706 -46.72 -5.84 -33.30
N TRP A 707 -45.43 -5.64 -33.07
CA TRP A 707 -44.70 -6.18 -31.92
C TRP A 707 -43.54 -5.27 -31.55
N GLU A 708 -42.93 -5.55 -30.41
CA GLU A 708 -41.68 -4.94 -29.95
C GLU A 708 -40.53 -5.96 -30.07
N PRO A 709 -39.27 -5.51 -30.21
CA PRO A 709 -38.12 -6.41 -30.28
C PRO A 709 -38.02 -7.38 -29.07
N PRO A 710 -37.23 -8.46 -29.18
CA PRO A 710 -36.92 -9.30 -28.04
C PRO A 710 -36.14 -8.51 -26.98
N THR A 711 -36.51 -8.65 -25.70
CA THR A 711 -35.79 -8.06 -24.56
C THR A 711 -34.38 -8.64 -24.35
N SER A 712 -34.05 -9.75 -25.03
CA SER A 712 -32.72 -10.32 -25.14
C SER A 712 -32.43 -10.66 -26.60
N PRO A 713 -31.97 -9.71 -27.43
CA PRO A 713 -31.77 -9.92 -28.86
C PRO A 713 -30.53 -10.76 -29.19
N SER A 714 -29.63 -10.97 -28.21
CA SER A 714 -28.45 -11.85 -28.33
C SER A 714 -27.57 -11.56 -29.56
N GLY A 715 -27.40 -10.29 -29.92
CA GLY A 715 -26.75 -9.86 -31.16
C GLY A 715 -27.69 -8.98 -32.00
N ASN A 716 -27.32 -8.75 -33.27
CA ASN A 716 -28.13 -7.96 -34.19
C ASN A 716 -29.31 -8.78 -34.73
N ILE A 717 -30.52 -8.23 -34.68
CA ILE A 717 -31.69 -8.85 -35.33
C ILE A 717 -31.62 -8.56 -36.84
N LEU A 718 -31.55 -9.62 -37.64
CA LEU A 718 -31.42 -9.58 -39.10
C LEU A 718 -32.77 -9.75 -39.81
N GLU A 719 -33.75 -10.35 -39.15
CA GLU A 719 -35.06 -10.68 -39.73
C GLU A 719 -36.10 -10.91 -38.63
N TYR A 720 -37.34 -10.47 -38.85
CA TYR A 720 -38.54 -11.01 -38.20
C TYR A 720 -39.32 -11.84 -39.22
N SER A 721 -39.81 -13.00 -38.77
CA SER A 721 -40.72 -13.83 -39.53
C SER A 721 -42.03 -14.00 -38.77
N ALA A 722 -43.17 -13.73 -39.42
CA ALA A 722 -44.49 -14.01 -38.87
C ALA A 722 -45.18 -15.12 -39.66
N TYR A 723 -45.87 -15.99 -38.93
CA TYR A 723 -46.53 -17.19 -39.45
C TYR A 723 -47.99 -17.21 -39.00
N LEU A 724 -48.87 -17.69 -39.88
CA LEU A 724 -50.30 -17.91 -39.69
C LEU A 724 -50.56 -19.42 -39.63
N ALA A 725 -51.35 -19.88 -38.66
CA ALA A 725 -51.87 -21.25 -38.67
C ALA A 725 -52.86 -21.44 -39.82
N ILE A 726 -52.67 -22.48 -40.64
CA ILE A 726 -53.49 -22.75 -41.84
C ILE A 726 -54.24 -24.07 -41.73
N ARG A 727 -55.31 -24.21 -42.51
CA ARG A 727 -56.08 -25.46 -42.64
C ARG A 727 -55.29 -26.46 -43.50
N THR A 728 -55.09 -27.66 -43.00
CA THR A 728 -54.49 -28.78 -43.73
C THR A 728 -55.59 -29.71 -44.23
N ALA A 729 -55.56 -30.11 -45.51
CA ALA A 729 -56.62 -30.92 -46.11
C ALA A 729 -56.42 -32.44 -45.97
N GLN A 730 -55.25 -32.90 -45.50
CA GLN A 730 -54.87 -34.32 -45.47
C GLN A 730 -53.96 -34.66 -44.28
N ILE A 731 -53.93 -35.98 -43.97
CA ILE A 731 -53.14 -36.69 -42.97
C ILE A 731 -53.67 -36.60 -41.53
N GLN A 732 -54.07 -37.78 -41.02
CA GLN A 732 -54.29 -38.08 -39.61
C GLN A 732 -52.94 -38.43 -38.96
N ASP A 733 -52.71 -37.97 -37.72
CA ASP A 733 -51.94 -38.71 -36.71
C ASP A 733 -51.95 -37.97 -35.36
N ASN A 734 -52.05 -36.64 -35.35
CA ASN A 734 -52.31 -35.89 -34.12
C ASN A 734 -53.13 -34.60 -34.34
N PRO A 735 -54.42 -34.53 -33.90
CA PRO A 735 -55.29 -33.39 -34.15
C PRO A 735 -54.89 -32.11 -33.39
N SER A 736 -53.88 -32.15 -32.50
CA SER A 736 -53.38 -30.96 -31.80
C SER A 736 -52.28 -30.18 -32.53
N GLN A 737 -51.76 -30.69 -33.66
CA GLN A 737 -50.58 -30.11 -34.33
C GLN A 737 -50.94 -29.13 -35.46
N LEU A 738 -50.92 -27.83 -35.16
CA LEU A 738 -51.16 -26.77 -36.13
C LEU A 738 -50.02 -26.65 -37.17
N VAL A 739 -50.38 -26.61 -38.46
CA VAL A 739 -49.47 -26.29 -39.57
C VAL A 739 -49.41 -24.77 -39.77
N PHE A 740 -48.21 -24.24 -39.97
CA PHE A 740 -47.95 -22.79 -40.03
C PHE A 740 -47.35 -22.36 -41.38
N MET A 741 -47.99 -21.38 -42.03
CA MET A 741 -47.53 -20.73 -43.26
C MET A 741 -46.86 -19.40 -42.93
N ARG A 742 -45.69 -19.10 -43.51
CA ARG A 742 -45.05 -17.79 -43.35
C ARG A 742 -45.86 -16.73 -44.10
N VAL A 743 -46.30 -15.68 -43.42
CA VAL A 743 -47.07 -14.55 -43.98
C VAL A 743 -46.30 -13.23 -43.99
N TYR A 744 -45.22 -13.13 -43.21
CA TYR A 744 -44.30 -11.99 -43.25
C TYR A 744 -42.84 -12.42 -43.08
N CYS A 745 -41.93 -11.65 -43.69
CA CYS A 745 -40.48 -11.79 -43.62
C CYS A 745 -39.86 -10.39 -43.80
N GLY A 746 -39.15 -9.85 -42.81
CA GLY A 746 -38.51 -8.54 -42.93
C GLY A 746 -38.08 -7.90 -41.61
N LEU A 747 -37.49 -6.69 -41.68
CA LEU A 747 -36.92 -5.99 -40.52
C LEU A 747 -37.92 -5.09 -39.76
N LYS A 748 -39.11 -4.79 -40.31
CA LYS A 748 -40.10 -3.96 -39.62
C LYS A 748 -40.77 -4.79 -38.51
N THR A 749 -41.07 -4.15 -37.38
CA THR A 749 -41.79 -4.80 -36.26
C THR A 749 -43.32 -4.75 -36.42
N SER A 750 -43.79 -4.67 -37.67
CA SER A 750 -45.20 -4.72 -38.03
C SER A 750 -45.41 -5.23 -39.45
N CYS A 751 -46.57 -5.83 -39.69
CA CYS A 751 -46.99 -6.32 -41.00
C CYS A 751 -48.52 -6.36 -41.12
N ILE A 752 -49.03 -6.44 -42.34
CA ILE A 752 -50.45 -6.63 -42.63
C ILE A 752 -50.62 -8.03 -43.23
N VAL A 753 -51.44 -8.86 -42.59
CA VAL A 753 -51.87 -10.16 -43.10
C VAL A 753 -53.17 -9.93 -43.86
N THR A 754 -53.15 -10.13 -45.18
CA THR A 754 -54.24 -9.72 -46.06
C THR A 754 -55.45 -10.65 -45.99
N ALA A 755 -56.63 -10.16 -46.38
CA ALA A 755 -57.84 -10.99 -46.45
C ALA A 755 -57.65 -12.30 -47.24
N GLY A 756 -56.86 -12.29 -48.32
CA GLY A 756 -56.53 -13.48 -49.11
C GLY A 756 -55.67 -14.51 -48.36
N GLN A 757 -54.71 -14.06 -47.54
CA GLN A 757 -53.95 -14.97 -46.66
C GLN A 757 -54.83 -15.57 -45.55
N LEU A 758 -55.80 -14.78 -45.05
CA LEU A 758 -56.71 -15.17 -43.97
C LEU A 758 -57.81 -16.15 -44.42
N ALA A 759 -58.13 -16.24 -45.71
CA ALA A 759 -59.09 -17.21 -46.23
C ALA A 759 -58.72 -18.67 -45.87
N ASN A 760 -57.42 -18.97 -45.85
CA ASN A 760 -56.88 -20.29 -45.51
C ASN A 760 -56.58 -20.49 -44.01
N ALA A 761 -56.90 -19.51 -43.15
CA ALA A 761 -56.59 -19.54 -41.73
C ALA A 761 -57.30 -20.70 -41.01
N HIS A 762 -56.55 -21.43 -40.18
CA HIS A 762 -57.13 -22.31 -39.18
C HIS A 762 -57.78 -21.46 -38.07
N ILE A 763 -59.01 -21.83 -37.70
CA ILE A 763 -59.72 -21.24 -36.56
C ILE A 763 -59.68 -22.30 -35.46
N ASP A 764 -58.93 -22.01 -34.40
CA ASP A 764 -58.79 -22.87 -33.23
C ASP A 764 -60.01 -22.68 -32.31
N PHE A 765 -60.80 -23.74 -32.18
CA PHE A 765 -62.03 -23.79 -31.38
C PHE A 765 -61.83 -24.30 -29.94
N SER A 766 -60.60 -24.60 -29.50
CA SER A 766 -60.28 -25.22 -28.19
C SER A 766 -60.75 -24.46 -26.93
N SER A 767 -61.23 -23.22 -27.06
CA SER A 767 -61.79 -22.44 -25.95
C SER A 767 -62.72 -21.32 -26.44
N ARG A 768 -62.18 -20.41 -27.25
CA ARG A 768 -62.91 -19.43 -28.06
C ARG A 768 -62.34 -19.44 -29.48
N PRO A 769 -63.18 -19.30 -30.54
CA PRO A 769 -62.72 -19.33 -31.92
C PRO A 769 -61.62 -18.29 -32.16
N ALA A 770 -60.41 -18.73 -32.52
CA ALA A 770 -59.26 -17.86 -32.63
C ALA A 770 -58.36 -18.19 -33.82
N ILE A 771 -57.80 -17.16 -34.46
CA ILE A 771 -56.71 -17.34 -35.43
C ILE A 771 -55.38 -17.31 -34.67
N VAL A 772 -54.50 -18.29 -34.93
CA VAL A 772 -53.21 -18.41 -34.25
C VAL A 772 -52.09 -17.87 -35.13
N PHE A 773 -51.29 -16.93 -34.58
CA PHE A 773 -50.06 -16.45 -35.21
C PHE A 773 -48.84 -16.83 -34.37
N ARG A 774 -47.68 -16.96 -35.02
CA ARG A 774 -46.36 -17.11 -34.39
C ARG A 774 -45.39 -16.10 -35.00
N ILE A 775 -44.66 -15.36 -34.17
CA ILE A 775 -43.70 -14.34 -34.61
C ILE A 775 -42.34 -14.64 -33.98
N SER A 776 -41.30 -14.81 -34.79
CA SER A 776 -39.92 -15.06 -34.33
C SER A 776 -38.94 -14.02 -34.88
N ALA A 777 -37.93 -13.71 -34.07
CA ALA A 777 -36.77 -12.93 -34.50
C ALA A 777 -35.63 -13.88 -34.92
N LYS A 778 -34.71 -13.37 -35.74
CA LYS A 778 -33.52 -14.07 -36.24
C LYS A 778 -32.28 -13.22 -36.08
N ASN A 779 -31.17 -13.84 -35.69
CA ASN A 779 -29.83 -13.23 -35.75
C ASN A 779 -28.87 -14.14 -36.55
N GLU A 780 -27.57 -13.87 -36.46
CA GLU A 780 -26.49 -14.65 -37.11
C GLU A 780 -26.45 -16.14 -36.71
N LYS A 781 -27.07 -16.55 -35.59
CA LYS A 781 -27.19 -17.96 -35.18
C LYS A 781 -28.43 -18.65 -35.75
N GLY A 782 -29.46 -17.90 -36.12
CA GLY A 782 -30.73 -18.43 -36.59
C GLY A 782 -31.94 -17.81 -35.88
N TYR A 783 -33.09 -18.48 -35.98
CA TYR A 783 -34.33 -18.03 -35.33
C TYR A 783 -34.34 -18.35 -33.83
N GLY A 784 -34.84 -17.41 -33.05
CA GLY A 784 -35.21 -17.63 -31.65
C GLY A 784 -36.57 -18.33 -31.50
N PRO A 785 -36.98 -18.62 -30.24
CA PRO A 785 -38.35 -19.04 -29.95
C PRO A 785 -39.37 -18.02 -30.49
N ALA A 786 -40.52 -18.51 -30.93
CA ALA A 786 -41.59 -17.68 -31.48
C ALA A 786 -42.63 -17.32 -30.41
N THR A 787 -43.04 -16.05 -30.36
CA THR A 787 -44.20 -15.63 -29.57
C THR A 787 -45.47 -16.06 -30.29
N GLN A 788 -46.26 -16.94 -29.66
CA GLN A 788 -47.55 -17.39 -30.17
C GLN A 788 -48.68 -16.53 -29.59
N VAL A 789 -49.58 -16.05 -30.45
CA VAL A 789 -50.75 -15.26 -30.06
C VAL A 789 -52.04 -15.82 -30.67
N ARG A 790 -53.15 -15.69 -29.94
CA ARG A 790 -54.51 -16.07 -30.36
C ARG A 790 -55.35 -14.82 -30.58
N TRP A 791 -55.79 -14.58 -31.81
CA TRP A 791 -56.72 -13.49 -32.13
C TRP A 791 -58.16 -13.98 -32.13
N LEU A 792 -58.92 -13.62 -31.09
CA LEU A 792 -60.31 -14.04 -30.90
C LEU A 792 -61.24 -13.48 -31.99
N GLN A 793 -62.11 -14.32 -32.54
CA GLN A 793 -63.23 -13.89 -33.38
C GLN A 793 -64.38 -13.40 -32.48
N GLY A 794 -65.02 -12.29 -32.86
CA GLY A 794 -66.13 -11.71 -32.10
C GLY A 794 -67.47 -12.42 -32.35
N ASN A 795 -68.23 -12.68 -31.28
CA ASN A 795 -69.57 -13.29 -31.35
C ASN A 795 -70.61 -12.30 -31.92
N ASN A 796 -70.85 -12.36 -33.23
CA ASN A 796 -71.84 -11.53 -33.90
C ASN A 796 -73.21 -12.26 -34.05
N LYS A 797 -73.82 -12.64 -32.92
CA LYS A 797 -75.26 -12.99 -32.83
C LYS A 797 -75.83 -12.54 -31.49
N LYS A 798 -76.74 -11.55 -31.50
CA LYS A 798 -77.78 -11.42 -30.48
C LYS A 798 -78.89 -12.41 -30.85
N ALA A 799 -79.37 -13.20 -29.89
CA ALA A 799 -80.67 -13.84 -30.00
C ALA A 799 -81.77 -12.82 -29.59
N PRO A 800 -82.97 -12.85 -30.18
CA PRO A 800 -84.12 -12.15 -29.62
C PRO A 800 -84.54 -12.79 -28.29
N VAL A 801 -85.20 -12.00 -27.44
CA VAL A 801 -85.71 -12.43 -26.13
C VAL A 801 -87.10 -13.04 -26.29
N SER A 802 -87.38 -14.05 -25.47
CA SER A 802 -88.72 -14.52 -25.09
C SER A 802 -88.83 -14.47 -23.57
#